data_AF-A0A2U1KG87-F1
#
_entry.id   AF-A0A2U1KG87-F1
#
_cell.length_a   1.000
_cell.length_b   1.000
_cell.length_c   1.000
_cell.angle_alpha   90.00
_cell.angle_beta   90.00
_cell.angle_gamma   90.00
#
_symmetry.space_group_name_H-M   'P 1'
#
loop_
_entity.id
_entity.type
_entity.pdbx_description
1 polymer ?
#
loop_
_entity_poly.entity_id
_entity_poly.type
_entity_poly.pdbx_seq_one_letter_code
_entity_poly.pdbx_strand_id
1 'polypeptide(L)'
;MGTNLSGYINLLNQLEKNIPKTSTTGFILDSLWNYTKPIYNSDKQKKYGEPMPWIGMYTALASLVCIIAMVADLVHGLRSRKLWFPCKHFTLNAASLTVIAVAIKIPMDINNPMPGNLDMTSKLVSLAFVCTMMANSLPSLASMKSKELVANIIALGILVITLVVNVCIQITTGVVSYPDRSYPERFQKLFRDDSYYVHLYNYKAIIYVAMLLLLLMIQICSGLMIQISKHILESRYQTCHEKALKEPELQQPARRLNVEKLKQHVNKSWIMAGTSSPQFMTACLATTSAAGVICAASAFLQIQSLIVALISPYEKYIPKPNTAMDSLWNYTLPIYNSDKQKKYGEPMPWIGMYIASASLVCVIAMVADLVHGLRSRKLWFPCKYFTLNAASLFVISVTIKLPMDINNSMPGNLDQASKLVSLAFVCTMMANSLPSLASMKSKELVANIVASGILVITLVVNVCIQVKTGVVSYPDKGPYVRFYGLYSRSRYFICSGLMIQISKHILESKYQTCHEKALKEPELQQPAGRLNVEKLKQHVNKSWIMAGTSSPQFMTACLATTSAAGVICAASAFLQIQSLIVALISPYGKKFNSDYKWSIPVICITQFLGVLLGTIAPLCRCFASLSLNVSIKWIGDHIKVFKVESYWTRKLSDWKKRRIPFPFRSRKCKVVMENFKVLILIFFIKFQKMVVIACKMTMLIPIFFIFCVLFYINCWEWLKVVFSAIGIVFVKKPEQTPQNEDLSQYIVKLQDDMEPAGRTLKGISKSMNQYPDCWSLPLVSLTTIAISLPNIQNDTVDSLLRSVSEGLLYVSHVEESLNATHECVSIQKAAKILWLEVEVHHKWLGYKLKDHVPQDTARNILEWFRDTAKDMITELEGMDVEASGKSSKSLCANSMYHITQRILISYQDIKDEVSQEELFEQLSSMISGLLAACLTNLPQVIAMKCHTSSIEKREASVYAAAQLLGETTEIINNLQKRELPSLNPDEFPFINKWCAYFRNPVP
;
A
#
# COMPACT_ATOMS: atom_id res chain seq x y z
N MET A 1 -50.60 26.43 -19.05
CA MET A 1 -49.74 25.47 -19.80
C MET A 1 -48.48 25.19 -19.01
N GLY A 2 -47.78 24.09 -19.26
CA GLY A 2 -46.46 23.83 -18.65
C GLY A 2 -45.36 24.60 -19.36
N THR A 3 -44.33 25.06 -18.63
CA THR A 3 -43.18 25.82 -19.14
C THR A 3 -42.12 24.91 -19.79
N ASN A 4 -42.56 24.09 -20.75
CA ASN A 4 -41.71 23.17 -21.51
C ASN A 4 -41.67 23.54 -23.00
N LEU A 5 -40.74 22.96 -23.75
CA LEU A 5 -40.51 23.23 -25.16
C LEU A 5 -41.76 23.04 -26.03
N SER A 6 -42.58 22.02 -25.75
CA SER A 6 -43.82 21.77 -26.48
C SER A 6 -44.86 22.87 -26.23
N GLY A 7 -44.97 23.36 -24.98
CA GLY A 7 -45.76 24.53 -24.65
C GLY A 7 -45.27 25.80 -25.35
N TYR A 8 -43.95 25.99 -25.44
CA TYR A 8 -43.36 27.14 -26.13
C TYR A 8 -43.65 27.12 -27.64
N ILE A 9 -43.36 25.99 -28.31
CA ILE A 9 -43.61 25.82 -29.74
C ILE A 9 -45.10 25.98 -30.06
N ASN A 10 -46.01 25.42 -29.25
CA ASN A 10 -47.44 25.62 -29.43
C ASN A 10 -47.87 27.09 -29.27
N LEU A 11 -47.20 27.85 -28.40
CA LEU A 11 -47.46 29.28 -28.22
C LEU A 11 -46.89 30.12 -29.38
N LEU A 12 -45.70 29.79 -29.91
CA LEU A 12 -45.19 30.40 -31.15
C LEU A 12 -46.13 30.13 -32.35
N ASN A 13 -46.60 28.89 -32.49
CA ASN A 13 -47.55 28.48 -33.53
C ASN A 13 -48.93 29.15 -33.40
N GLN A 14 -49.28 29.69 -32.22
CA GLN A 14 -50.47 30.51 -32.02
C GLN A 14 -50.20 31.99 -32.37
N LEU A 15 -49.02 32.51 -32.01
CA LEU A 15 -48.61 33.87 -32.37
C LEU A 15 -48.48 34.04 -33.89
N GLU A 16 -47.88 33.08 -34.60
CA GLU A 16 -47.74 33.13 -36.06
C GLU A 16 -49.10 33.18 -36.79
N LYS A 17 -50.13 32.52 -36.22
CA LYS A 17 -51.48 32.51 -36.80
C LYS A 17 -52.29 33.78 -36.54
N ASN A 18 -51.96 34.50 -35.46
CA ASN A 18 -52.77 35.61 -34.96
C ASN A 18 -52.18 36.99 -35.26
N ILE A 19 -50.97 37.07 -35.84
CA ILE A 19 -50.24 38.32 -36.09
C ILE A 19 -50.13 38.57 -37.60
N PRO A 20 -50.46 39.77 -38.12
CA PRO A 20 -50.30 40.08 -39.54
C PRO A 20 -48.82 40.04 -39.95
N LYS A 21 -48.53 39.40 -41.08
CA LYS A 21 -47.17 39.18 -41.60
C LYS A 21 -46.62 40.44 -42.27
N THR A 22 -45.91 41.26 -41.51
CA THR A 22 -45.09 42.39 -41.98
C THR A 22 -43.61 42.05 -41.79
N SER A 23 -42.69 42.82 -42.38
CA SER A 23 -41.25 42.62 -42.19
C SER A 23 -40.83 42.66 -40.72
N THR A 24 -41.37 43.61 -39.96
CA THR A 24 -41.10 43.77 -38.51
C THR A 24 -41.62 42.59 -37.69
N THR A 25 -42.84 42.10 -37.95
CA THR A 25 -43.38 40.95 -37.19
C THR A 25 -42.70 39.64 -37.57
N GLY A 26 -42.24 39.49 -38.83
CA GLY A 26 -41.39 38.37 -39.25
C GLY A 26 -40.06 38.31 -38.48
N PHE A 27 -39.35 39.45 -38.37
CA PHE A 27 -38.09 39.53 -37.61
C PHE A 27 -38.27 39.21 -36.11
N ILE A 28 -39.39 39.66 -35.51
CA ILE A 28 -39.73 39.32 -34.12
C ILE A 28 -40.01 37.83 -33.96
N LEU A 29 -40.71 37.20 -34.91
CA LEU A 29 -41.01 35.77 -34.86
C LEU A 29 -39.75 34.91 -34.99
N ASP A 30 -38.81 35.25 -35.90
CA ASP A 30 -37.52 34.57 -36.01
C ASP A 30 -36.67 34.75 -34.73
N SER A 31 -36.65 35.97 -34.18
CA SER A 31 -35.99 36.25 -32.90
C SER A 31 -36.57 35.40 -31.75
N LEU A 32 -37.88 35.12 -31.76
CA LEU A 32 -38.53 34.21 -30.81
C LEU A 32 -38.16 32.74 -31.08
N TRP A 33 -38.17 32.29 -32.33
CA TRP A 33 -37.75 30.93 -32.70
C TRP A 33 -36.32 30.61 -32.26
N ASN A 34 -35.40 31.59 -32.25
CA ASN A 34 -34.04 31.42 -31.73
C ASN A 34 -33.98 31.01 -30.24
N TYR A 35 -34.95 31.41 -29.40
CA TYR A 35 -35.02 31.00 -27.99
C TYR A 35 -35.48 29.55 -27.76
N THR A 36 -35.99 28.87 -28.79
CA THR A 36 -36.37 27.44 -28.76
C THR A 36 -35.20 26.56 -28.30
N LYS A 37 -33.96 26.89 -28.69
CA LYS A 37 -32.74 26.15 -28.33
C LYS A 37 -32.33 26.33 -26.85
N PRO A 38 -32.25 27.56 -26.28
CA PRO A 38 -32.20 27.78 -24.83
C PRO A 38 -33.27 27.02 -24.03
N ILE A 39 -34.53 27.04 -24.47
CA ILE A 39 -35.62 26.37 -23.76
C ILE A 39 -35.47 24.84 -23.81
N TYR A 40 -35.10 24.27 -24.96
CA TYR A 40 -34.76 22.84 -25.08
C TYR A 40 -33.61 22.44 -24.13
N ASN A 41 -32.56 23.26 -24.05
CA ASN A 41 -31.44 23.02 -23.14
C ASN A 41 -31.87 23.06 -21.66
N SER A 42 -32.72 24.02 -21.28
CA SER A 42 -33.28 24.11 -19.92
C SER A 42 -34.14 22.89 -19.55
N ASP A 43 -35.02 22.44 -20.45
CA ASP A 43 -35.82 21.22 -20.24
C ASP A 43 -34.94 19.97 -20.11
N LYS A 44 -33.90 19.88 -20.95
CA LYS A 44 -32.92 18.79 -20.91
C LYS A 44 -32.15 18.77 -19.59
N GLN A 45 -31.70 19.94 -19.11
CA GLN A 45 -31.03 20.09 -17.82
C GLN A 45 -31.96 19.72 -16.65
N LYS A 46 -33.23 20.13 -16.70
CA LYS A 46 -34.25 19.76 -15.71
C LYS A 46 -34.44 18.25 -15.61
N LYS A 47 -34.49 17.55 -16.75
CA LYS A 47 -34.55 16.07 -16.81
C LYS A 47 -33.28 15.42 -16.24
N TYR A 48 -32.11 15.99 -16.52
CA TYR A 48 -30.83 15.48 -15.97
C TYR A 48 -30.67 15.77 -14.47
N GLY A 49 -31.39 16.79 -13.94
CA GLY A 49 -31.47 17.11 -12.51
C GLY A 49 -32.41 16.22 -11.68
N GLU A 50 -33.34 15.47 -12.29
CA GLU A 50 -34.25 14.54 -11.58
C GLU A 50 -33.58 13.60 -10.54
N PRO A 51 -32.35 13.08 -10.73
CA PRO A 51 -31.67 12.23 -9.75
C PRO A 51 -31.08 12.98 -8.56
N MET A 52 -31.00 14.32 -8.57
CA MET A 52 -30.27 15.10 -7.57
C MET A 52 -30.72 14.90 -6.11
N PRO A 53 -32.01 14.74 -5.79
CA PRO A 53 -32.42 14.46 -4.41
C PRO A 53 -31.81 13.17 -3.83
N TRP A 54 -31.60 12.13 -4.65
CA TRP A 54 -30.89 10.91 -4.23
C TRP A 54 -29.41 11.16 -3.96
N ILE A 55 -28.82 12.10 -4.70
CA ILE A 55 -27.43 12.55 -4.54
C ILE A 55 -27.29 13.46 -3.30
N GLY A 56 -28.34 14.20 -2.92
CA GLY A 56 -28.45 14.81 -1.60
C GLY A 56 -28.46 13.75 -0.48
N MET A 57 -29.35 12.76 -0.58
CA MET A 57 -29.51 11.73 0.45
C MET A 57 -28.25 10.90 0.72
N TYR A 58 -27.53 10.41 -0.29
CA TYR A 58 -26.31 9.63 -0.03
C TYR A 58 -25.16 10.49 0.52
N THR A 59 -25.12 11.79 0.17
CA THR A 59 -24.16 12.76 0.74
C THR A 59 -24.46 12.99 2.23
N ALA A 60 -25.73 13.21 2.59
CA ALA A 60 -26.17 13.35 3.97
C ALA A 60 -25.89 12.09 4.82
N LEU A 61 -26.11 10.89 4.26
CA LEU A 61 -25.78 9.62 4.93
C LEU A 61 -24.26 9.46 5.18
N ALA A 62 -23.41 9.87 4.23
CA ALA A 62 -21.95 9.86 4.42
C ALA A 62 -21.51 10.85 5.50
N SER A 63 -22.04 12.09 5.48
CA SER A 63 -21.80 13.09 6.52
C SER A 63 -22.22 12.60 7.91
N LEU A 64 -23.36 11.93 8.01
CA LEU A 64 -23.83 11.31 9.26
C LEU A 64 -22.87 10.22 9.76
N VAL A 65 -22.32 9.38 8.88
CA VAL A 65 -21.29 8.38 9.24
C VAL A 65 -20.03 9.06 9.79
N CYS A 66 -19.58 10.17 9.18
CA CYS A 66 -18.45 10.94 9.69
C CYS A 66 -18.75 11.57 11.07
N ILE A 67 -19.95 12.15 11.27
CA ILE A 67 -20.38 12.70 12.55
C ILE A 67 -20.40 11.62 13.64
N ILE A 68 -20.99 10.46 13.37
CA ILE A 68 -21.04 9.33 14.32
C ILE A 68 -19.63 8.86 14.71
N ALA A 69 -18.69 8.82 13.76
CA ALA A 69 -17.31 8.44 14.03
C ALA A 69 -16.56 9.47 14.90
N MET A 70 -16.71 10.77 14.60
CA MET A 70 -16.11 11.85 15.41
C MET A 70 -16.70 11.90 16.83
N VAL A 71 -18.02 11.77 16.97
CA VAL A 71 -18.70 11.71 18.27
C VAL A 71 -18.29 10.45 19.06
N ALA A 72 -18.07 9.31 18.40
CA ALA A 72 -17.58 8.10 19.07
C ALA A 72 -16.16 8.28 19.65
N ASP A 73 -15.27 9.02 18.96
CA ASP A 73 -13.93 9.35 19.47
C ASP A 73 -13.97 10.40 20.60
N LEU A 74 -14.83 11.41 20.50
CA LEU A 74 -15.09 12.37 21.59
C LEU A 74 -15.54 11.65 22.87
N VAL A 75 -16.58 10.81 22.77
CA VAL A 75 -17.11 10.02 23.90
C VAL A 75 -16.08 9.02 24.43
N HIS A 76 -15.27 8.40 23.57
CA HIS A 76 -14.18 7.52 23.99
C HIS A 76 -13.09 8.27 24.76
N GLY A 77 -12.69 9.46 24.30
CA GLY A 77 -11.73 10.31 25.00
C GLY A 77 -12.22 10.75 26.37
N LEU A 78 -13.42 11.36 26.45
CA LEU A 78 -14.08 11.74 27.72
C LEU A 78 -14.13 10.56 28.71
N ARG A 79 -14.60 9.39 28.25
CA ARG A 79 -14.69 8.18 29.08
C ARG A 79 -13.32 7.65 29.53
N SER A 80 -12.26 7.92 28.78
CA SER A 80 -10.89 7.51 29.13
C SER A 80 -10.17 8.46 30.10
N ARG A 81 -10.79 9.59 30.48
CA ARG A 81 -10.19 10.67 31.30
C ARG A 81 -8.85 11.20 30.76
N LYS A 82 -8.62 11.11 29.45
CA LYS A 82 -7.46 11.70 28.77
C LYS A 82 -7.81 13.10 28.28
N LEU A 83 -6.95 14.07 28.57
CA LEU A 83 -7.06 15.44 28.04
C LEU A 83 -6.84 15.50 26.52
N TRP A 84 -6.20 14.48 25.94
CA TRP A 84 -6.09 14.30 24.50
C TRP A 84 -7.07 13.23 24.00
N PHE A 85 -7.83 13.55 22.96
CA PHE A 85 -8.83 12.65 22.36
C PHE A 85 -8.15 11.68 21.37
N PRO A 86 -8.09 10.36 21.65
CA PRO A 86 -7.42 9.42 20.76
C PRO A 86 -8.35 9.01 19.61
N CYS A 87 -8.09 9.53 18.40
CA CYS A 87 -8.80 9.12 17.19
C CYS A 87 -8.66 7.61 16.96
N LYS A 88 -9.77 6.89 16.99
CA LYS A 88 -9.86 5.42 16.91
C LYS A 88 -10.95 4.95 15.96
N HIS A 89 -12.03 5.74 15.82
CA HIS A 89 -13.13 5.48 14.90
C HIS A 89 -13.02 6.39 13.65
N PHE A 90 -12.70 7.67 13.83
CA PHE A 90 -12.43 8.63 12.75
C PHE A 90 -10.92 8.69 12.42
N THR A 91 -10.35 7.54 12.07
CA THR A 91 -8.95 7.47 11.60
C THR A 91 -8.86 7.77 10.11
N LEU A 92 -7.92 8.62 9.68
CA LEU A 92 -7.62 8.78 8.26
C LEU A 92 -7.02 7.49 7.68
N ASN A 93 -7.62 7.00 6.60
CA ASN A 93 -7.18 5.89 5.78
C ASN A 93 -7.96 5.96 4.46
N ALA A 94 -7.65 5.09 3.48
CA ALA A 94 -8.35 5.10 2.20
C ALA A 94 -9.88 5.04 2.32
N ALA A 95 -10.43 4.21 3.22
CA ALA A 95 -11.88 4.05 3.36
C ALA A 95 -12.55 5.29 3.94
N SER A 96 -12.00 5.86 5.04
CA SER A 96 -12.55 7.08 5.62
C SER A 96 -12.43 8.26 4.65
N LEU A 97 -11.27 8.43 3.99
CA LEU A 97 -11.05 9.43 2.94
C LEU A 97 -12.09 9.33 1.81
N THR A 98 -12.40 8.13 1.30
CA THR A 98 -13.45 7.99 0.27
C THR A 98 -14.84 8.36 0.81
N VAL A 99 -15.14 8.14 2.09
CA VAL A 99 -16.38 8.66 2.71
C VAL A 99 -16.36 10.19 2.83
N ILE A 100 -15.21 10.82 3.14
CA ILE A 100 -15.06 12.29 3.06
C ILE A 100 -15.36 12.76 1.63
N ALA A 101 -14.75 12.15 0.62
CA ALA A 101 -14.95 12.51 -0.79
C ALA A 101 -16.42 12.41 -1.25
N VAL A 102 -17.21 11.50 -0.65
CA VAL A 102 -18.66 11.44 -0.84
C VAL A 102 -19.39 12.54 -0.07
N ALA A 103 -19.06 12.76 1.21
CA ALA A 103 -19.69 13.78 2.06
C ALA A 103 -19.51 15.22 1.51
N ILE A 104 -18.44 15.48 0.75
CA ILE A 104 -18.15 16.81 0.17
C ILE A 104 -18.67 17.00 -1.27
N LYS A 105 -19.57 16.15 -1.77
CA LYS A 105 -20.02 16.27 -3.18
C LYS A 105 -20.74 17.60 -3.49
N ILE A 106 -21.48 18.16 -2.53
CA ILE A 106 -22.22 19.43 -2.67
C ILE A 106 -21.29 20.62 -2.96
N PRO A 107 -20.26 20.92 -2.14
CA PRO A 107 -19.33 22.04 -2.41
C PRO A 107 -18.36 21.74 -3.56
N MET A 108 -18.22 20.48 -3.96
CA MET A 108 -17.49 20.07 -5.15
C MET A 108 -18.26 20.30 -6.47
N ASP A 109 -19.58 20.59 -6.42
CA ASP A 109 -20.41 20.77 -7.62
C ASP A 109 -20.31 22.20 -8.18
N ILE A 110 -19.62 22.31 -9.32
CA ILE A 110 -19.32 23.56 -10.02
C ILE A 110 -20.46 23.99 -10.95
N ASN A 111 -21.23 23.05 -11.51
CA ASN A 111 -22.05 23.31 -12.69
C ASN A 111 -23.53 23.49 -12.38
N ASN A 112 -24.00 23.03 -11.22
CA ASN A 112 -25.41 23.17 -10.86
C ASN A 112 -25.71 24.52 -10.17
N PRO A 113 -26.67 25.32 -10.69
CA PRO A 113 -27.18 26.48 -9.95
C PRO A 113 -27.83 26.03 -8.65
N MET A 114 -27.45 26.69 -7.55
CA MET A 114 -28.06 26.55 -6.22
C MET A 114 -28.55 27.94 -5.76
N PRO A 115 -29.68 28.41 -6.32
CA PRO A 115 -30.10 29.81 -6.19
C PRO A 115 -30.87 30.14 -4.90
N GLY A 116 -31.26 29.15 -4.09
CA GLY A 116 -31.91 29.42 -2.80
C GLY A 116 -30.91 29.80 -1.72
N ASN A 117 -31.26 30.76 -0.85
CA ASN A 117 -30.44 31.15 0.32
C ASN A 117 -30.06 29.94 1.20
N LEU A 118 -30.96 28.96 1.31
CA LEU A 118 -30.74 27.71 2.05
C LEU A 118 -29.78 26.75 1.31
N ASP A 119 -29.77 26.76 -0.02
CA ASP A 119 -28.83 25.99 -0.85
C ASP A 119 -27.41 26.58 -0.76
N MET A 120 -27.27 27.91 -0.90
CA MET A 120 -26.00 28.62 -0.74
C MET A 120 -25.44 28.45 0.68
N THR A 121 -26.30 28.54 1.70
CA THR A 121 -25.92 28.25 3.08
C THR A 121 -25.49 26.79 3.26
N SER A 122 -26.15 25.83 2.61
CA SER A 122 -25.74 24.42 2.64
C SER A 122 -24.36 24.20 2.01
N LYS A 123 -24.03 24.89 0.91
CA LYS A 123 -22.65 24.92 0.36
C LYS A 123 -21.65 25.45 1.40
N LEU A 124 -21.88 26.61 2.02
CA LEU A 124 -20.95 27.13 3.04
C LEU A 124 -20.81 26.26 4.29
N VAL A 125 -21.93 25.76 4.83
CA VAL A 125 -21.94 24.89 6.02
C VAL A 125 -21.16 23.61 5.75
N SER A 126 -21.23 23.07 4.53
CA SER A 126 -20.45 21.90 4.13
C SER A 126 -18.94 22.16 4.03
N LEU A 127 -18.49 23.34 3.56
CA LEU A 127 -17.06 23.71 3.57
C LEU A 127 -16.49 23.79 5.00
N ALA A 128 -17.26 24.38 5.91
CA ALA A 128 -16.92 24.41 7.33
C ALA A 128 -16.90 23.01 7.97
N PHE A 129 -17.81 22.11 7.55
CA PHE A 129 -17.79 20.71 7.98
C PHE A 129 -16.49 19.99 7.55
N VAL A 130 -15.94 20.30 6.37
CA VAL A 130 -14.61 19.81 5.96
C VAL A 130 -13.51 20.34 6.88
N CYS A 131 -13.53 21.63 7.24
CA CYS A 131 -12.58 22.21 8.20
C CYS A 131 -12.60 21.44 9.54
N THR A 132 -13.80 21.20 10.07
CA THR A 132 -14.02 20.42 11.29
C THR A 132 -13.52 18.98 11.18
N MET A 133 -13.74 18.31 10.04
CA MET A 133 -13.22 16.97 9.78
C MET A 133 -11.69 16.94 9.65
N MET A 134 -11.08 17.95 9.05
CA MET A 134 -9.62 18.06 8.93
C MET A 134 -8.95 18.28 10.29
N ALA A 135 -9.48 19.13 11.16
CA ALA A 135 -8.91 19.29 12.50
C ALA A 135 -9.08 18.01 13.35
N ASN A 136 -10.28 17.43 13.38
CA ASN A 136 -10.56 16.22 14.17
C ASN A 136 -9.83 14.96 13.68
N SER A 137 -9.29 14.97 12.47
CA SER A 137 -8.48 13.86 11.94
C SER A 137 -6.97 13.99 12.20
N LEU A 138 -6.49 15.17 12.60
CA LEU A 138 -5.06 15.44 12.84
C LEU A 138 -4.40 14.45 13.83
N PRO A 139 -4.99 14.07 14.99
CA PRO A 139 -4.38 13.11 15.91
C PRO A 139 -4.34 11.66 15.38
N SER A 140 -5.03 11.37 14.27
CA SER A 140 -4.96 10.04 13.64
C SER A 140 -3.64 9.80 12.90
N LEU A 141 -3.00 10.87 12.36
CA LEU A 141 -1.69 10.82 11.67
C LEU A 141 -0.61 10.16 12.53
N ALA A 142 -0.65 10.44 13.83
CA ALA A 142 0.25 9.86 14.83
C ALA A 142 0.19 8.33 14.91
N SER A 143 -0.99 7.73 14.65
CA SER A 143 -1.20 6.27 14.76
C SER A 143 -0.67 5.45 13.57
N MET A 144 -0.37 6.10 12.44
CA MET A 144 -0.07 5.44 11.17
C MET A 144 1.38 4.96 11.04
N LYS A 145 1.61 4.01 10.14
CA LYS A 145 2.98 3.66 9.67
C LYS A 145 3.48 4.70 8.67
N SER A 146 4.80 4.86 8.51
CA SER A 146 5.38 5.91 7.65
C SER A 146 4.86 5.91 6.21
N LYS A 147 4.85 4.75 5.54
CA LYS A 147 4.32 4.62 4.16
C LYS A 147 2.81 4.91 4.05
N GLU A 148 2.05 4.52 5.07
CA GLU A 148 0.60 4.74 5.18
C GLU A 148 0.29 6.24 5.42
N LEU A 149 1.06 6.88 6.28
CA LEU A 149 1.00 8.32 6.59
C LEU A 149 1.20 9.16 5.33
N VAL A 150 2.27 8.92 4.58
CA VAL A 150 2.55 9.65 3.33
C VAL A 150 1.44 9.44 2.29
N ALA A 151 0.97 8.21 2.09
CA ALA A 151 -0.12 7.94 1.14
C ALA A 151 -1.45 8.61 1.55
N ASN A 152 -1.78 8.64 2.84
CA ASN A 152 -2.99 9.29 3.35
C ASN A 152 -2.90 10.82 3.25
N ILE A 153 -1.74 11.42 3.49
CA ILE A 153 -1.53 12.88 3.36
C ILE A 153 -1.61 13.31 1.88
N ILE A 154 -0.99 12.56 0.96
CA ILE A 154 -1.09 12.86 -0.48
C ILE A 154 -2.54 12.76 -0.95
N ALA A 155 -3.30 11.75 -0.50
CA ALA A 155 -4.72 11.60 -0.83
C ALA A 155 -5.57 12.77 -0.31
N LEU A 156 -5.35 13.20 0.93
CA LEU A 156 -6.04 14.37 1.50
C LEU A 156 -5.64 15.65 0.77
N GLY A 157 -4.37 15.82 0.40
CA GLY A 157 -3.88 16.94 -0.40
C GLY A 157 -4.58 17.02 -1.75
N ILE A 158 -4.65 15.92 -2.50
CA ILE A 158 -5.41 15.84 -3.77
C ILE A 158 -6.88 16.25 -3.55
N LEU A 159 -7.52 15.75 -2.48
CA LEU A 159 -8.92 16.06 -2.18
C LEU A 159 -9.14 17.55 -1.86
N VAL A 160 -8.33 18.12 -0.96
CA VAL A 160 -8.49 19.50 -0.48
C VAL A 160 -8.08 20.50 -1.55
N ILE A 161 -7.01 20.23 -2.33
CA ILE A 161 -6.63 21.07 -3.48
C ILE A 161 -7.74 21.04 -4.54
N THR A 162 -8.34 19.87 -4.84
CA THR A 162 -9.47 19.80 -5.76
C THR A 162 -10.67 20.59 -5.23
N LEU A 163 -10.99 20.49 -3.94
CA LEU A 163 -12.07 21.25 -3.31
C LEU A 163 -11.83 22.77 -3.40
N VAL A 164 -10.63 23.22 -3.04
CA VAL A 164 -10.24 24.64 -3.10
C VAL A 164 -10.32 25.17 -4.54
N VAL A 165 -9.76 24.46 -5.52
CA VAL A 165 -9.84 24.85 -6.94
C VAL A 165 -11.31 24.90 -7.40
N ASN A 166 -12.12 23.89 -7.06
CA ASN A 166 -13.55 23.88 -7.37
C ASN A 166 -14.30 25.06 -6.74
N VAL A 167 -13.95 25.51 -5.53
CA VAL A 167 -14.58 26.67 -4.87
C VAL A 167 -14.10 27.99 -5.47
N CYS A 168 -12.81 28.14 -5.76
CA CYS A 168 -12.28 29.32 -6.46
C CYS A 168 -12.96 29.50 -7.82
N ILE A 169 -13.14 28.41 -8.58
CA ILE A 169 -13.90 28.41 -9.84
C ILE A 169 -15.36 28.83 -9.63
N GLN A 170 -16.03 28.35 -8.57
CA GLN A 170 -17.42 28.74 -8.28
C GLN A 170 -17.56 30.22 -7.87
N ILE A 171 -16.53 30.82 -7.28
CA ILE A 171 -16.49 32.25 -6.96
C ILE A 171 -16.32 33.06 -8.26
N THR A 172 -15.37 32.70 -9.14
CA THR A 172 -15.13 33.46 -10.39
C THR A 172 -16.26 33.34 -11.42
N THR A 173 -16.93 32.19 -11.49
CA THR A 173 -18.10 31.98 -12.37
C THR A 173 -19.40 32.59 -11.83
N GLY A 174 -19.45 32.93 -10.53
CA GLY A 174 -20.64 33.44 -9.84
C GLY A 174 -21.62 32.35 -9.37
N VAL A 175 -21.22 31.07 -9.37
CA VAL A 175 -22.03 29.92 -8.91
C VAL A 175 -22.29 29.95 -7.39
N VAL A 176 -21.38 30.55 -6.62
CA VAL A 176 -21.56 30.77 -5.16
C VAL A 176 -22.29 32.07 -4.84
N SER A 177 -22.30 33.04 -5.76
CA SER A 177 -22.86 34.39 -5.56
C SER A 177 -22.74 35.22 -6.85
N TYR A 178 -23.81 35.92 -7.25
CA TYR A 178 -23.76 36.83 -8.40
C TYR A 178 -24.65 38.07 -8.21
N PRO A 179 -24.09 39.30 -8.15
CA PRO A 179 -24.86 40.53 -8.17
C PRO A 179 -25.19 40.90 -9.62
N ASP A 180 -26.44 40.71 -10.04
CA ASP A 180 -26.89 41.24 -11.32
C ASP A 180 -27.61 42.59 -11.13
N ARG A 181 -27.07 43.65 -11.73
CA ARG A 181 -27.73 44.97 -11.80
C ARG A 181 -28.56 45.13 -13.08
N SER A 182 -28.67 44.09 -13.92
CA SER A 182 -29.24 44.15 -15.27
C SER A 182 -30.74 43.79 -15.33
N TYR A 183 -31.47 43.91 -14.21
CA TYR A 183 -32.89 43.55 -14.16
C TYR A 183 -33.80 44.72 -14.59
N PRO A 184 -34.81 44.47 -15.45
CA PRO A 184 -36.01 45.33 -15.50
C PRO A 184 -36.72 45.32 -14.15
N GLU A 185 -37.31 46.44 -13.72
CA GLU A 185 -37.88 46.62 -12.37
C GLU A 185 -38.89 45.53 -11.94
N ARG A 186 -39.65 44.95 -12.89
CA ARG A 186 -40.56 43.82 -12.63
C ARG A 186 -39.84 42.55 -12.14
N PHE A 187 -38.60 42.30 -12.55
CA PHE A 187 -37.78 41.19 -12.05
C PHE A 187 -37.24 41.46 -10.64
N GLN A 188 -36.84 42.70 -10.37
CA GLN A 188 -36.30 43.12 -9.07
C GLN A 188 -37.31 42.99 -7.92
N LYS A 189 -38.62 43.10 -8.21
CA LYS A 189 -39.71 42.79 -7.26
C LYS A 189 -39.97 41.29 -7.06
N LEU A 190 -39.52 40.43 -7.97
CA LEU A 190 -39.69 38.97 -7.91
C LEU A 190 -38.49 38.27 -7.25
N PHE A 191 -37.30 38.86 -7.39
CA PHE A 191 -36.04 38.42 -6.79
C PHE A 191 -35.41 39.61 -6.05
N ARG A 192 -35.87 39.88 -4.81
CA ARG A 192 -35.24 40.86 -3.92
C ARG A 192 -33.93 40.28 -3.36
N ASP A 193 -32.92 40.24 -4.21
CA ASP A 193 -31.57 39.77 -3.87
C ASP A 193 -30.76 40.97 -3.34
N ASP A 194 -30.80 41.20 -2.03
CA ASP A 194 -30.10 42.32 -1.39
C ASP A 194 -28.58 42.13 -1.55
N SER A 195 -27.95 42.98 -2.37
CA SER A 195 -26.54 42.91 -2.79
C SER A 195 -25.52 42.76 -1.64
N TYR A 196 -25.91 43.12 -0.42
CA TYR A 196 -25.14 42.91 0.81
C TYR A 196 -24.87 41.42 1.10
N TYR A 197 -25.88 40.55 1.03
CA TYR A 197 -25.73 39.12 1.29
C TYR A 197 -24.86 38.43 0.23
N VAL A 198 -25.03 38.84 -1.03
CA VAL A 198 -24.25 38.39 -2.18
C VAL A 198 -22.74 38.55 -1.93
N HIS A 199 -22.28 39.71 -1.44
CA HIS A 199 -20.88 39.90 -1.06
C HIS A 199 -20.48 39.10 0.19
N LEU A 200 -21.36 38.97 1.18
CA LEU A 200 -21.12 38.22 2.42
C LEU A 200 -20.89 36.72 2.17
N TYR A 201 -21.63 36.09 1.25
CA TYR A 201 -21.43 34.68 0.89
C TYR A 201 -20.07 34.46 0.21
N ASN A 202 -19.65 35.34 -0.71
CA ASN A 202 -18.33 35.27 -1.34
C ASN A 202 -17.19 35.46 -0.32
N TYR A 203 -17.29 36.44 0.57
CA TYR A 203 -16.28 36.69 1.61
C TYR A 203 -16.13 35.47 2.54
N LYS A 204 -17.24 34.85 2.97
CA LYS A 204 -17.21 33.60 3.75
C LYS A 204 -16.59 32.43 2.97
N ALA A 205 -16.88 32.29 1.67
CA ALA A 205 -16.28 31.25 0.84
C ALA A 205 -14.74 31.40 0.74
N ILE A 206 -14.25 32.64 0.58
CA ILE A 206 -12.81 32.96 0.57
C ILE A 206 -12.16 32.63 1.92
N ILE A 207 -12.81 32.97 3.04
CA ILE A 207 -12.33 32.59 4.38
C ILE A 207 -12.22 31.07 4.53
N TYR A 208 -13.23 30.30 4.10
CA TYR A 208 -13.15 28.84 4.17
C TYR A 208 -12.07 28.25 3.27
N VAL A 209 -11.81 28.83 2.08
CA VAL A 209 -10.66 28.45 1.24
C VAL A 209 -9.34 28.67 1.98
N ALA A 210 -9.15 29.83 2.61
CA ALA A 210 -7.96 30.12 3.39
C ALA A 210 -7.80 29.17 4.60
N MET A 211 -8.89 28.88 5.32
CA MET A 211 -8.91 27.91 6.42
C MET A 211 -8.55 26.49 5.95
N LEU A 212 -9.08 26.03 4.81
CA LEU A 212 -8.79 24.71 4.25
C LEU A 212 -7.33 24.57 3.81
N LEU A 213 -6.76 25.60 3.18
CA LEU A 213 -5.35 25.63 2.81
C LEU A 213 -4.44 25.65 4.05
N LEU A 214 -4.77 26.46 5.06
CA LEU A 214 -4.02 26.51 6.31
C LEU A 214 -4.08 25.17 7.08
N LEU A 215 -5.25 24.53 7.15
CA LEU A 215 -5.41 23.20 7.73
C LEU A 215 -4.64 22.13 6.94
N LEU A 216 -4.57 22.22 5.60
CA LEU A 216 -3.78 21.31 4.79
C LEU A 216 -2.28 21.46 5.08
N MET A 217 -1.77 22.70 5.13
CA MET A 217 -0.37 22.96 5.51
C MET A 217 -0.06 22.47 6.93
N ILE A 218 -0.97 22.73 7.90
CA ILE A 218 -0.90 22.19 9.26
C ILE A 218 -0.80 20.66 9.27
N GLN A 219 -1.60 19.94 8.46
CA GLN A 219 -1.53 18.48 8.37
C GLN A 219 -0.22 18.00 7.71
N ILE A 220 0.26 18.65 6.64
CA ILE A 220 1.51 18.29 5.96
C ILE A 220 2.70 18.47 6.92
N CYS A 221 2.83 19.65 7.53
CA CYS A 221 3.89 19.93 8.50
C CYS A 221 3.84 18.97 9.70
N SER A 222 2.64 18.72 10.25
CA SER A 222 2.48 17.78 11.36
C SER A 222 2.83 16.34 10.95
N GLY A 223 2.49 15.91 9.73
CA GLY A 223 2.84 14.60 9.21
C GLY A 223 4.35 14.39 9.06
N LEU A 224 5.05 15.36 8.49
CA LEU A 224 6.51 15.37 8.38
C LEU A 224 7.17 15.33 9.76
N MET A 225 6.71 16.18 10.70
CA MET A 225 7.19 16.17 12.08
C MET A 225 6.94 14.83 12.76
N ILE A 226 5.74 14.24 12.64
CA ILE A 226 5.39 12.93 13.21
C ILE A 226 6.30 11.81 12.66
N GLN A 227 6.74 11.88 11.40
CA GLN A 227 7.67 10.91 10.83
C GLN A 227 9.06 10.99 11.45
N ILE A 228 9.63 12.20 11.59
CA ILE A 228 10.94 12.42 12.22
C ILE A 228 10.86 12.07 13.72
N SER A 229 9.85 12.61 14.40
CA SER A 229 9.65 12.45 15.83
C SER A 229 9.48 10.99 16.25
N LYS A 230 8.89 10.12 15.43
CA LYS A 230 8.78 8.68 15.76
C LYS A 230 10.15 8.04 15.98
N HIS A 231 11.14 8.34 15.15
CA HIS A 231 12.50 7.82 15.31
C HIS A 231 13.17 8.36 16.59
N ILE A 232 13.02 9.66 16.86
CA ILE A 232 13.54 10.31 18.07
C ILE A 232 12.89 9.71 19.34
N LEU A 233 11.58 9.44 19.29
CA LEU A 233 10.81 8.95 20.43
C LEU A 233 11.07 7.47 20.70
N GLU A 234 11.29 6.66 19.66
CA GLU A 234 11.71 5.25 19.76
C GLU A 234 13.14 5.15 20.32
N SER A 235 14.08 5.96 19.82
CA SER A 235 15.44 6.08 20.37
C SER A 235 15.44 6.51 21.85
N ARG A 236 14.73 7.59 22.20
CA ARG A 236 14.66 8.04 23.61
C ARG A 236 13.95 7.03 24.52
N TYR A 237 12.93 6.31 24.01
CA TYR A 237 12.30 5.23 24.77
C TYR A 237 13.28 4.09 25.05
N GLN A 238 14.09 3.68 24.05
CA GLN A 238 15.14 2.68 24.24
C GLN A 238 16.16 3.14 25.30
N THR A 239 16.68 4.37 25.22
CA THR A 239 17.63 4.90 26.23
C THR A 239 17.02 4.96 27.62
N CYS A 240 15.77 5.40 27.76
CA CYS A 240 15.08 5.45 29.07
C CYS A 240 14.74 4.06 29.62
N HIS A 241 14.40 3.11 28.75
CA HIS A 241 14.16 1.72 29.12
C HIS A 241 15.46 1.03 29.58
N GLU A 242 16.56 1.26 28.87
CA GLU A 242 17.89 0.76 29.25
C GLU A 242 18.36 1.36 30.60
N LYS A 243 18.19 2.68 30.79
CA LYS A 243 18.48 3.32 32.09
C LYS A 243 17.58 2.76 33.21
N ALA A 244 16.32 2.45 32.96
CA ALA A 244 15.41 1.82 33.94
C ALA A 244 15.73 0.34 34.21
N LEU A 245 16.28 -0.40 33.25
CA LEU A 245 16.74 -1.78 33.42
C LEU A 245 18.03 -1.86 34.27
N LYS A 246 18.83 -0.79 34.25
CA LYS A 246 20.07 -0.62 35.01
C LYS A 246 19.87 -0.04 36.42
N GLU A 247 18.64 0.22 36.87
CA GLU A 247 18.41 0.71 38.23
C GLU A 247 18.63 -0.41 39.28
N PRO A 248 19.46 -0.17 40.32
CA PRO A 248 19.88 -1.22 41.25
C PRO A 248 18.74 -1.79 42.12
N GLU A 249 17.56 -1.16 42.13
CA GLU A 249 16.37 -1.73 42.76
C GLU A 249 15.81 -2.96 42.03
N LEU A 250 16.05 -3.08 40.72
CA LEU A 250 15.52 -4.17 39.90
C LEU A 250 16.32 -5.48 40.00
N GLN A 251 17.58 -5.38 40.46
CA GLN A 251 18.51 -6.52 40.59
C GLN A 251 18.48 -7.17 41.99
N GLN A 252 17.73 -6.63 42.95
CA GLN A 252 17.65 -7.20 44.30
C GLN A 252 16.83 -8.51 44.33
N PRO A 253 17.17 -9.47 45.21
CA PRO A 253 16.38 -10.69 45.36
C PRO A 253 14.91 -10.40 45.70
N ALA A 254 14.00 -11.17 45.09
CA ALA A 254 12.54 -10.96 45.15
C ALA A 254 11.92 -10.87 46.57
N ARG A 255 12.67 -11.25 47.61
CA ARG A 255 12.28 -11.18 49.02
C ARG A 255 12.27 -9.75 49.62
N ARG A 256 12.72 -8.72 48.89
CA ARG A 256 12.74 -7.30 49.35
C ARG A 256 11.82 -6.33 48.58
N LEU A 257 11.12 -6.76 47.54
CA LEU A 257 10.34 -5.85 46.69
C LEU A 257 8.97 -5.52 47.29
N ASN A 258 8.87 -4.41 48.03
CA ASN A 258 7.60 -3.93 48.59
C ASN A 258 6.63 -3.42 47.48
N VAL A 259 5.32 -3.58 47.71
CA VAL A 259 4.23 -3.18 46.81
C VAL A 259 4.34 -1.70 46.40
N GLU A 260 4.73 -0.82 47.32
CA GLU A 260 4.89 0.61 47.05
C GLU A 260 5.99 0.89 46.01
N LYS A 261 7.11 0.15 46.06
CA LYS A 261 8.20 0.27 45.06
C LYS A 261 7.80 -0.31 43.71
N LEU A 262 7.13 -1.46 43.70
CA LEU A 262 6.57 -2.04 42.47
C LEU A 262 5.56 -1.08 41.80
N LYS A 263 4.69 -0.45 42.59
CA LYS A 263 3.72 0.57 42.17
C LYS A 263 4.42 1.82 41.62
N GLN A 264 5.51 2.28 42.24
CA GLN A 264 6.35 3.36 41.70
C GLN A 264 7.00 2.98 40.35
N HIS A 265 7.60 1.79 40.24
CA HIS A 265 8.25 1.34 39.00
C HIS A 265 7.24 1.13 37.84
N VAL A 266 6.06 0.56 38.14
CA VAL A 266 4.94 0.45 37.18
C VAL A 266 4.45 1.84 36.75
N ASN A 267 4.32 2.80 37.68
CA ASN A 267 3.90 4.16 37.35
C ASN A 267 4.96 4.91 36.50
N LYS A 268 6.25 4.76 36.84
CA LYS A 268 7.37 5.29 36.05
C LYS A 268 7.40 4.73 34.63
N SER A 269 7.20 3.42 34.48
CA SER A 269 7.08 2.74 33.19
C SER A 269 5.84 3.17 32.40
N TRP A 270 4.71 3.40 33.08
CA TRP A 270 3.47 3.89 32.49
C TRP A 270 3.61 5.35 32.00
N ILE A 271 4.28 6.21 32.76
CA ILE A 271 4.61 7.60 32.37
C ILE A 271 5.57 7.59 31.18
N MET A 272 6.57 6.71 31.17
CA MET A 272 7.52 6.55 30.06
C MET A 272 6.79 6.13 28.77
N ALA A 273 6.00 5.06 28.81
CA ALA A 273 5.22 4.57 27.67
C ALA A 273 4.08 5.54 27.24
N GLY A 274 3.59 6.36 28.15
CA GLY A 274 2.60 7.40 27.88
C GLY A 274 3.19 8.59 27.13
N THR A 275 4.30 9.14 27.64
CA THR A 275 5.01 10.27 27.02
C THR A 275 5.72 9.88 25.73
N SER A 276 6.17 8.62 25.59
CA SER A 276 6.71 8.08 24.34
C SER A 276 5.63 7.70 23.30
N SER A 277 4.37 8.09 23.49
CA SER A 277 3.32 7.86 22.49
C SER A 277 3.21 9.02 21.49
N PRO A 278 3.33 8.80 20.17
CA PRO A 278 3.22 9.87 19.17
C PRO A 278 1.88 10.63 19.20
N GLN A 279 0.81 10.01 19.71
CA GLN A 279 -0.49 10.65 19.88
C GLN A 279 -0.49 11.70 21.00
N PHE A 280 0.22 11.46 22.11
CA PHE A 280 0.39 12.44 23.18
C PHE A 280 1.17 13.65 22.68
N MET A 281 2.33 13.41 22.04
CA MET A 281 3.13 14.47 21.40
C MET A 281 2.30 15.32 20.42
N THR A 282 1.50 14.69 19.56
CA THR A 282 0.68 15.41 18.57
C THR A 282 -0.35 16.32 19.23
N ALA A 283 -0.95 15.92 20.35
CA ALA A 283 -1.85 16.77 21.10
C ALA A 283 -1.15 17.99 21.75
N CYS A 284 0.15 17.90 22.00
CA CYS A 284 0.97 18.99 22.53
C CYS A 284 1.62 19.88 21.44
N LEU A 285 1.43 19.59 20.15
CA LEU A 285 1.95 20.44 19.07
C LEU A 285 1.11 21.71 18.91
N ALA A 286 1.77 22.85 18.73
CA ALA A 286 1.13 24.13 18.39
C ALA A 286 0.26 24.05 17.11
N THR A 287 0.56 23.13 16.19
CA THR A 287 -0.25 22.84 15.00
C THR A 287 -1.64 22.31 15.34
N THR A 288 -1.78 21.54 16.43
CA THR A 288 -3.06 21.06 16.94
C THR A 288 -3.85 22.18 17.61
N SER A 289 -3.19 23.06 18.37
CA SER A 289 -3.81 24.28 18.93
C SER A 289 -4.34 25.20 17.82
N ALA A 290 -3.53 25.43 16.77
CA ALA A 290 -3.94 26.22 15.61
C ALA A 290 -5.13 25.59 14.86
N ALA A 291 -5.14 24.27 14.66
CA ALA A 291 -6.29 23.57 14.09
C ALA A 291 -7.56 23.71 14.95
N GLY A 292 -7.42 23.73 16.29
CA GLY A 292 -8.50 24.00 17.23
C GLY A 292 -9.10 25.41 17.09
N VAL A 293 -8.25 26.44 16.95
CA VAL A 293 -8.68 27.83 16.72
C VAL A 293 -9.41 27.96 15.38
N ILE A 294 -8.91 27.34 14.30
CA ILE A 294 -9.58 27.33 12.99
C ILE A 294 -10.96 26.66 13.10
N CYS A 295 -11.07 25.56 13.85
CA CYS A 295 -12.34 24.89 14.16
C CYS A 295 -13.35 25.81 14.86
N ALA A 296 -12.91 26.53 15.90
CA ALA A 296 -13.77 27.46 16.64
C ALA A 296 -14.27 28.60 15.73
N ALA A 297 -13.39 29.16 14.90
CA ALA A 297 -13.75 30.16 13.90
C ALA A 297 -14.73 29.61 12.83
N SER A 298 -14.51 28.39 12.32
CA SER A 298 -15.43 27.78 11.35
C SER A 298 -16.80 27.45 11.96
N ALA A 299 -16.86 27.07 13.24
CA ALA A 299 -18.12 26.83 13.95
C ALA A 299 -18.90 28.15 14.19
N PHE A 300 -18.22 29.23 14.55
CA PHE A 300 -18.82 30.56 14.65
C PHE A 300 -19.43 31.02 13.31
N LEU A 301 -18.67 30.86 12.20
CA LEU A 301 -19.14 31.19 10.86
C LEU A 301 -20.29 30.28 10.37
N GLN A 302 -20.35 29.01 10.80
CA GLN A 302 -21.52 28.14 10.59
C GLN A 302 -22.76 28.68 11.31
N ILE A 303 -22.65 28.97 12.61
CA ILE A 303 -23.77 29.46 13.44
C ILE A 303 -24.32 30.77 12.84
N GLN A 304 -23.44 31.73 12.53
CA GLN A 304 -23.84 32.99 11.88
C GLN A 304 -24.56 32.76 10.54
N SER A 305 -24.13 31.77 9.75
CA SER A 305 -24.74 31.48 8.44
C SER A 305 -26.10 30.77 8.57
N LEU A 306 -26.24 29.88 9.55
CA LEU A 306 -27.53 29.23 9.86
C LEU A 306 -28.56 30.25 10.37
N ILE A 307 -28.15 31.18 11.23
CA ILE A 307 -29.00 32.27 11.74
C ILE A 307 -29.50 33.14 10.58
N VAL A 308 -28.63 33.56 9.66
CA VAL A 308 -29.02 34.34 8.46
C VAL A 308 -30.02 33.57 7.59
N ALA A 309 -29.80 32.26 7.37
CA ALA A 309 -30.72 31.44 6.57
C ALA A 309 -32.10 31.23 7.22
N LEU A 310 -32.19 31.24 8.55
CA LEU A 310 -33.44 31.11 9.30
C LEU A 310 -34.22 32.44 9.42
N ILE A 311 -33.54 33.58 9.36
CA ILE A 311 -34.14 34.92 9.46
C ILE A 311 -34.63 35.44 8.09
N SER A 312 -34.04 34.96 6.98
CA SER A 312 -34.42 35.33 5.61
C SER A 312 -35.89 35.01 5.30
N PRO A 313 -36.80 35.99 5.12
CA PRO A 313 -38.19 35.71 4.78
C PRO A 313 -38.28 35.12 3.36
N TYR A 314 -39.00 34.00 3.21
CA TYR A 314 -39.03 33.22 1.97
C TYR A 314 -40.36 33.39 1.22
N GLU A 315 -40.61 34.60 0.70
CA GLU A 315 -41.90 34.92 0.07
C GLU A 315 -41.84 34.79 -1.46
N LYS A 316 -42.60 33.84 -2.01
CA LYS A 316 -42.54 33.46 -3.44
C LYS A 316 -43.75 34.00 -4.21
N TYR A 317 -43.81 35.33 -4.37
CA TYR A 317 -44.92 35.98 -5.08
C TYR A 317 -44.82 35.73 -6.60
N ILE A 318 -45.67 34.85 -7.14
CA ILE A 318 -45.84 34.66 -8.58
C ILE A 318 -47.21 35.22 -8.98
N PRO A 319 -47.30 36.39 -9.66
CA PRO A 319 -48.57 36.87 -10.19
C PRO A 319 -49.07 35.92 -11.29
N LYS A 320 -50.37 35.64 -11.31
CA LYS A 320 -50.98 34.88 -12.40
C LYS A 320 -51.00 35.74 -13.68
N PRO A 321 -50.62 35.19 -14.85
CA PRO A 321 -50.67 35.92 -16.13
C PRO A 321 -52.11 36.10 -16.60
N ASN A 322 -52.47 37.30 -17.05
CA ASN A 322 -53.80 37.61 -17.56
C ASN A 322 -53.85 37.69 -19.10
N THR A 323 -52.69 37.71 -19.78
CA THR A 323 -52.60 37.79 -21.25
C THR A 323 -51.64 36.76 -21.86
N ALA A 324 -51.69 36.63 -23.20
CA ALA A 324 -50.71 35.84 -23.95
C ALA A 324 -49.29 36.42 -23.88
N MET A 325 -49.14 37.75 -23.73
CA MET A 325 -47.85 38.41 -23.53
C MET A 325 -47.25 38.05 -22.15
N ASP A 326 -48.08 38.08 -21.09
CA ASP A 326 -47.67 37.58 -19.76
C ASP A 326 -47.35 36.06 -19.79
N SER A 327 -47.92 35.32 -20.74
CA SER A 327 -47.65 33.89 -20.89
C SER A 327 -46.26 33.60 -21.46
N LEU A 328 -45.75 34.44 -22.38
CA LEU A 328 -44.34 34.39 -22.84
C LEU A 328 -43.35 34.59 -21.69
N TRP A 329 -43.67 35.47 -20.73
CA TRP A 329 -42.80 35.80 -19.59
C TRP A 329 -42.42 34.59 -18.72
N ASN A 330 -43.26 33.54 -18.72
CA ASN A 330 -42.97 32.29 -18.01
C ASN A 330 -41.79 31.48 -18.63
N TYR A 331 -41.40 31.78 -19.87
CA TYR A 331 -40.27 31.16 -20.55
C TYR A 331 -38.95 31.93 -20.41
N THR A 332 -38.99 33.18 -19.92
CA THR A 332 -37.79 33.99 -19.63
C THR A 332 -36.88 33.30 -18.59
N LEU A 333 -37.45 32.62 -17.59
CA LEU A 333 -36.68 31.89 -16.58
C LEU A 333 -35.94 30.66 -17.17
N PRO A 334 -36.58 29.76 -17.96
CA PRO A 334 -35.87 28.77 -18.76
C PRO A 334 -34.73 29.31 -19.64
N ILE A 335 -34.94 30.42 -20.34
CA ILE A 335 -33.91 31.05 -21.19
C ILE A 335 -32.71 31.50 -20.33
N TYR A 336 -32.97 32.28 -19.28
CA TYR A 336 -31.97 32.78 -18.33
C TYR A 336 -31.16 31.65 -17.67
N ASN A 337 -31.83 30.56 -17.27
CA ASN A 337 -31.17 29.38 -16.72
C ASN A 337 -30.24 28.71 -17.75
N SER A 338 -30.64 28.63 -19.03
CA SER A 338 -29.78 28.09 -20.09
C SER A 338 -28.55 28.95 -20.37
N ASP A 339 -28.62 30.27 -20.19
CA ASP A 339 -27.47 31.15 -20.39
C ASP A 339 -26.52 31.15 -19.18
N LYS A 340 -27.06 31.10 -17.95
CA LYS A 340 -26.27 30.80 -16.75
C LYS A 340 -25.51 29.47 -16.88
N GLN A 341 -26.14 28.43 -17.41
CA GLN A 341 -25.49 27.13 -17.60
C GLN A 341 -24.27 27.19 -18.55
N LYS A 342 -24.32 28.01 -19.62
CA LYS A 342 -23.17 28.22 -20.54
C LYS A 342 -21.97 28.80 -19.80
N LYS A 343 -22.21 29.82 -18.95
CA LYS A 343 -21.17 30.48 -18.14
C LYS A 343 -20.53 29.53 -17.14
N TYR A 344 -21.34 28.71 -16.47
CA TYR A 344 -20.83 27.68 -15.55
C TYR A 344 -20.08 26.55 -16.26
N GLY A 345 -20.30 26.36 -17.57
CA GLY A 345 -19.55 25.43 -18.42
C GLY A 345 -18.18 25.94 -18.88
N GLU A 346 -17.85 27.22 -18.71
CA GLU A 346 -16.55 27.80 -19.13
C GLU A 346 -15.30 27.11 -18.54
N PRO A 347 -15.26 26.68 -17.26
CA PRO A 347 -14.08 26.04 -16.65
C PRO A 347 -13.90 24.56 -17.03
N MET A 348 -14.90 23.92 -17.64
CA MET A 348 -14.92 22.47 -17.87
C MET A 348 -13.75 21.93 -18.73
N PRO A 349 -13.21 22.64 -19.74
CA PRO A 349 -12.03 22.18 -20.47
C PRO A 349 -10.78 22.08 -19.59
N TRP A 350 -10.61 22.98 -18.60
CA TRP A 350 -9.49 22.89 -17.64
C TRP A 350 -9.64 21.71 -16.69
N ILE A 351 -10.87 21.40 -16.27
CA ILE A 351 -11.19 20.19 -15.50
C ILE A 351 -10.92 18.94 -16.35
N GLY A 352 -11.16 19.00 -17.65
CA GLY A 352 -10.79 17.94 -18.60
C GLY A 352 -9.27 17.75 -18.75
N MET A 353 -8.49 18.84 -18.80
CA MET A 353 -7.02 18.76 -18.75
C MET A 353 -6.53 18.10 -17.45
N TYR A 354 -7.15 18.43 -16.31
CA TYR A 354 -6.84 17.77 -15.03
C TYR A 354 -7.14 16.25 -15.05
N ILE A 355 -8.24 15.84 -15.70
CA ILE A 355 -8.57 14.41 -15.93
C ILE A 355 -7.52 13.74 -16.82
N ALA A 356 -7.08 14.40 -17.90
CA ALA A 356 -6.05 13.87 -18.79
C ALA A 356 -4.69 13.71 -18.07
N SER A 357 -4.27 14.71 -17.29
CA SER A 357 -3.04 14.63 -16.49
C SER A 357 -3.08 13.51 -15.44
N ALA A 358 -4.18 13.36 -14.71
CA ALA A 358 -4.36 12.24 -13.77
C ALA A 358 -4.34 10.88 -14.48
N SER A 359 -4.95 10.82 -15.68
CA SER A 359 -4.92 9.61 -16.53
C SER A 359 -3.49 9.25 -16.93
N LEU A 360 -2.69 10.22 -17.39
CA LEU A 360 -1.30 10.02 -17.79
C LEU A 360 -0.43 9.47 -16.65
N VAL A 361 -0.60 9.99 -15.42
CA VAL A 361 0.08 9.46 -14.23
C VAL A 361 -0.27 7.99 -13.98
N CYS A 362 -1.54 7.59 -14.16
CA CYS A 362 -1.93 6.17 -14.09
C CYS A 362 -1.31 5.33 -15.21
N VAL A 363 -1.23 5.84 -16.45
CA VAL A 363 -0.57 5.12 -17.57
C VAL A 363 0.91 4.91 -17.28
N ILE A 364 1.64 5.94 -16.87
CA ILE A 364 3.07 5.85 -16.56
C ILE A 364 3.33 4.82 -15.46
N ALA A 365 2.51 4.81 -14.38
CA ALA A 365 2.65 3.84 -13.30
C ALA A 365 2.37 2.39 -13.76
N MET A 366 1.36 2.16 -14.61
CA MET A 366 1.08 0.82 -15.16
C MET A 366 2.17 0.36 -16.14
N VAL A 367 2.73 1.26 -16.95
CA VAL A 367 3.84 0.96 -17.87
C VAL A 367 5.13 0.68 -17.09
N ALA A 368 5.38 1.37 -15.98
CA ALA A 368 6.51 1.09 -15.09
C ALA A 368 6.42 -0.32 -14.46
N ASP A 369 5.22 -0.77 -14.06
CA ASP A 369 4.99 -2.14 -13.59
C ASP A 369 5.12 -3.18 -14.73
N LEU A 370 4.68 -2.86 -15.95
CA LEU A 370 4.88 -3.69 -17.14
C LEU A 370 6.38 -3.90 -17.43
N VAL A 371 7.15 -2.80 -17.52
CA VAL A 371 8.60 -2.84 -17.75
C VAL A 371 9.34 -3.53 -16.60
N HIS A 372 8.91 -3.36 -15.36
CA HIS A 372 9.48 -4.08 -14.21
C HIS A 372 9.24 -5.59 -14.27
N GLY A 373 8.03 -6.02 -14.66
CA GLY A 373 7.72 -7.44 -14.89
C GLY A 373 8.56 -8.07 -16.00
N LEU A 374 8.73 -7.37 -17.14
CA LEU A 374 9.62 -7.81 -18.23
C LEU A 374 11.08 -7.92 -17.76
N ARG A 375 11.63 -6.86 -17.16
CA ARG A 375 13.04 -6.84 -16.69
C ARG A 375 13.33 -7.89 -15.62
N SER A 376 12.35 -8.25 -14.79
CA SER A 376 12.50 -9.31 -13.77
C SER A 376 12.13 -10.71 -14.27
N ARG A 377 11.76 -10.88 -15.56
CA ARG A 377 11.23 -12.13 -16.16
C ARG A 377 10.01 -12.71 -15.41
N LYS A 378 9.29 -11.89 -14.63
CA LYS A 378 8.13 -12.32 -13.83
C LYS A 378 6.84 -12.16 -14.63
N LEU A 379 6.45 -13.22 -15.34
CA LEU A 379 5.25 -13.30 -16.22
C LEU A 379 3.91 -12.95 -15.54
N TRP A 380 3.86 -12.90 -14.20
CA TRP A 380 2.69 -12.44 -13.45
C TRP A 380 2.62 -10.91 -13.24
N PHE A 381 3.65 -10.17 -13.67
CA PHE A 381 3.75 -8.71 -13.60
C PHE A 381 3.48 -8.15 -12.19
N PRO A 382 4.45 -8.25 -11.26
CA PRO A 382 4.29 -7.80 -9.88
C PRO A 382 4.11 -6.28 -9.82
N CYS A 383 3.06 -5.82 -9.13
CA CYS A 383 2.73 -4.40 -9.06
C CYS A 383 3.48 -3.73 -7.90
N LYS A 384 4.38 -2.81 -8.24
CA LYS A 384 5.26 -2.06 -7.35
C LYS A 384 5.01 -0.55 -7.44
N TYR A 385 4.66 -0.03 -8.62
CA TYR A 385 4.40 1.38 -8.87
C TYR A 385 2.90 1.69 -8.80
N PHE A 386 2.04 0.95 -9.51
CA PHE A 386 0.58 1.15 -9.50
C PHE A 386 -0.12 0.38 -8.36
N THR A 387 0.35 0.61 -7.13
CA THR A 387 -0.20 -0.03 -5.92
C THR A 387 -1.44 0.69 -5.40
N LEU A 388 -2.47 -0.05 -4.98
CA LEU A 388 -3.69 0.53 -4.39
C LEU A 388 -3.46 1.01 -2.96
N ASN A 389 -3.27 2.31 -2.81
CA ASN A 389 -3.27 3.01 -1.53
C ASN A 389 -4.21 4.22 -1.60
N ALA A 390 -4.31 5.00 -0.53
CA ALA A 390 -5.18 6.18 -0.51
C ALA A 390 -4.84 7.16 -1.65
N ALA A 391 -3.56 7.46 -1.91
CA ALA A 391 -3.16 8.41 -2.94
C ALA A 391 -3.57 7.94 -4.34
N SER A 392 -3.25 6.69 -4.70
CA SER A 392 -3.61 6.14 -6.01
C SER A 392 -5.14 6.08 -6.20
N LEU A 393 -5.90 5.71 -5.16
CA LEU A 393 -7.37 5.68 -5.22
C LEU A 393 -7.98 7.08 -5.47
N PHE A 394 -7.32 8.14 -5.01
CA PHE A 394 -7.72 9.51 -5.30
C PHE A 394 -7.34 9.97 -6.72
N VAL A 395 -6.17 9.57 -7.23
CA VAL A 395 -5.84 9.79 -8.66
C VAL A 395 -6.82 9.03 -9.57
N ILE A 396 -7.20 7.80 -9.23
CA ILE A 396 -8.27 7.06 -9.92
C ILE A 396 -9.60 7.84 -9.84
N SER A 397 -9.98 8.35 -8.66
CA SER A 397 -11.19 9.16 -8.47
C SER A 397 -11.25 10.40 -9.38
N VAL A 398 -10.11 11.08 -9.59
CA VAL A 398 -9.99 12.19 -10.55
C VAL A 398 -10.15 11.68 -12.00
N THR A 399 -9.44 10.62 -12.37
CA THR A 399 -9.48 10.01 -13.71
C THR A 399 -10.89 9.58 -14.12
N ILE A 400 -11.73 9.13 -13.18
CA ILE A 400 -13.11 8.71 -13.47
C ILE A 400 -14.15 9.86 -13.47
N LYS A 401 -13.75 11.14 -13.35
CA LYS A 401 -14.70 12.26 -13.36
C LYS A 401 -15.58 12.30 -14.62
N LEU A 402 -15.02 12.13 -15.83
CA LEU A 402 -15.79 12.18 -17.09
C LEU A 402 -16.93 11.13 -17.15
N PRO A 403 -16.71 9.83 -16.88
CA PRO A 403 -17.80 8.85 -16.85
C PRO A 403 -18.70 8.94 -15.61
N MET A 404 -18.30 9.66 -14.56
CA MET A 404 -19.17 9.99 -13.43
C MET A 404 -20.00 11.28 -13.64
N ASP A 405 -19.74 12.05 -14.70
CA ASP A 405 -20.53 13.24 -15.02
C ASP A 405 -21.93 12.84 -15.52
N ILE A 406 -22.93 13.20 -14.74
CA ILE A 406 -24.35 12.91 -14.93
C ILE A 406 -25.15 14.13 -15.41
N ASN A 407 -24.57 15.33 -15.38
CA ASN A 407 -25.30 16.58 -15.58
C ASN A 407 -25.03 17.18 -16.96
N ASN A 408 -23.76 17.17 -17.38
CA ASN A 408 -23.37 17.87 -18.61
C ASN A 408 -23.76 17.04 -19.84
N SER A 409 -24.42 17.71 -20.79
CA SER A 409 -24.89 17.11 -22.03
C SER A 409 -23.71 16.74 -22.92
N MET A 410 -23.59 15.46 -23.30
CA MET A 410 -22.50 14.95 -24.15
C MET A 410 -23.04 14.33 -25.44
N PRO A 411 -23.61 15.11 -26.39
CA PRO A 411 -24.36 14.55 -27.51
C PRO A 411 -23.50 14.28 -28.76
N GLY A 412 -22.22 14.68 -28.79
CA GLY A 412 -21.34 14.41 -29.92
C GLY A 412 -20.82 12.97 -29.91
N ASN A 413 -20.56 12.42 -31.10
CA ASN A 413 -20.07 11.05 -31.27
C ASN A 413 -18.75 10.81 -30.51
N LEU A 414 -17.82 11.78 -30.53
CA LEU A 414 -16.57 11.68 -29.76
C LEU A 414 -16.79 11.89 -28.25
N ASP A 415 -17.78 12.69 -27.83
CA ASP A 415 -18.09 12.86 -26.40
C ASP A 415 -18.54 11.51 -25.79
N GLN A 416 -19.44 10.80 -26.49
CA GLN A 416 -19.91 9.46 -26.11
C GLN A 416 -18.82 8.39 -26.22
N ALA A 417 -18.01 8.42 -27.28
CA ALA A 417 -16.87 7.51 -27.44
C ALA A 417 -15.83 7.72 -26.33
N SER A 418 -15.55 8.97 -25.95
CA SER A 418 -14.65 9.30 -24.83
C SER A 418 -15.18 8.74 -23.50
N LYS A 419 -16.48 8.88 -23.20
CA LYS A 419 -17.10 8.23 -22.02
C LYS A 419 -16.95 6.70 -22.01
N LEU A 420 -17.11 6.04 -23.15
CA LEU A 420 -16.87 4.59 -23.29
C LEU A 420 -15.39 4.23 -23.09
N VAL A 421 -14.47 5.04 -23.64
CA VAL A 421 -13.03 4.87 -23.43
C VAL A 421 -12.69 5.01 -21.93
N SER A 422 -13.19 6.04 -21.26
CA SER A 422 -12.97 6.23 -19.81
C SER A 422 -13.47 5.05 -18.99
N LEU A 423 -14.69 4.56 -19.23
CA LEU A 423 -15.26 3.44 -18.47
C LEU A 423 -14.40 2.17 -18.55
N ALA A 424 -13.89 1.85 -19.74
CA ALA A 424 -13.02 0.70 -19.95
C ALA A 424 -11.56 0.94 -19.47
N PHE A 425 -11.08 2.19 -19.47
CA PHE A 425 -9.82 2.55 -18.80
C PHE A 425 -9.90 2.29 -17.30
N VAL A 426 -11.04 2.57 -16.64
CA VAL A 426 -11.25 2.16 -15.23
C VAL A 426 -11.09 0.65 -15.06
N CYS A 427 -11.69 -0.17 -15.94
CA CYS A 427 -11.54 -1.62 -15.88
C CYS A 427 -10.07 -2.06 -16.01
N THR A 428 -9.32 -1.46 -16.93
CA THR A 428 -7.89 -1.77 -17.14
C THR A 428 -7.01 -1.34 -15.97
N MET A 429 -7.27 -0.16 -15.39
CA MET A 429 -6.59 0.32 -14.19
C MET A 429 -6.85 -0.60 -13.01
N MET A 430 -8.11 -0.92 -12.71
CA MET A 430 -8.47 -1.79 -11.58
C MET A 430 -7.93 -3.23 -11.78
N ALA A 431 -7.87 -3.73 -13.02
CA ALA A 431 -7.25 -5.03 -13.31
C ALA A 431 -5.73 -5.04 -13.08
N ASN A 432 -5.04 -3.95 -13.39
CA ASN A 432 -3.60 -3.83 -13.14
C ASN A 432 -3.25 -3.58 -11.69
N SER A 433 -4.08 -2.84 -10.96
CA SER A 433 -3.83 -2.54 -9.56
C SER A 433 -4.18 -3.72 -8.64
N LEU A 434 -4.96 -4.71 -9.12
CA LEU A 434 -5.44 -5.86 -8.35
C LEU A 434 -4.34 -6.67 -7.62
N PRO A 435 -3.20 -7.06 -8.24
CA PRO A 435 -2.17 -7.84 -7.56
C PRO A 435 -1.48 -7.10 -6.39
N SER A 436 -1.57 -5.77 -6.33
CA SER A 436 -1.00 -5.00 -5.21
C SER A 436 -1.70 -5.31 -3.88
N LEU A 437 -2.99 -5.66 -3.91
CA LEU A 437 -3.74 -6.06 -2.70
C LEU A 437 -3.09 -7.26 -1.98
N ALA A 438 -2.33 -8.09 -2.69
CA ALA A 438 -1.70 -9.27 -2.12
C ALA A 438 -0.49 -8.95 -1.23
N SER A 439 0.24 -7.86 -1.49
CA SER A 439 1.39 -7.46 -0.66
C SER A 439 0.98 -6.73 0.62
N MET A 440 -0.18 -6.07 0.64
CA MET A 440 -0.64 -5.19 1.73
C MET A 440 -0.85 -5.88 3.08
N LYS A 441 -0.76 -5.08 4.16
CA LYS A 441 -0.95 -5.54 5.54
C LYS A 441 -2.44 -5.62 5.89
N SER A 442 -2.81 -6.50 6.82
CA SER A 442 -4.20 -6.95 6.99
C SER A 442 -5.22 -5.84 7.30
N LYS A 443 -4.83 -4.75 7.97
CA LYS A 443 -5.67 -3.56 8.22
C LYS A 443 -5.81 -2.68 6.97
N GLU A 444 -4.68 -2.27 6.41
CA GLU A 444 -4.53 -1.49 5.16
C GLU A 444 -5.34 -2.11 4.01
N LEU A 445 -5.19 -3.42 3.81
CA LEU A 445 -5.92 -4.20 2.82
C LEU A 445 -7.45 -4.05 2.96
N VAL A 446 -8.01 -4.05 4.18
CA VAL A 446 -9.45 -3.84 4.38
C VAL A 446 -9.85 -2.41 4.01
N ALA A 447 -9.07 -1.40 4.42
CA ALA A 447 -9.35 -0.01 4.07
C ALA A 447 -9.34 0.21 2.55
N ASN A 448 -8.34 -0.33 1.85
CA ASN A 448 -8.18 -0.17 0.40
C ASN A 448 -9.27 -0.93 -0.38
N ILE A 449 -9.72 -2.10 0.10
CA ILE A 449 -10.87 -2.84 -0.46
C ILE A 449 -12.18 -2.05 -0.26
N VAL A 450 -12.43 -1.50 0.93
CA VAL A 450 -13.66 -0.73 1.21
C VAL A 450 -13.70 0.56 0.38
N ALA A 451 -12.60 1.29 0.30
CA ALA A 451 -12.45 2.47 -0.55
C ALA A 451 -12.72 2.17 -2.03
N SER A 452 -12.06 1.12 -2.57
CA SER A 452 -12.30 0.64 -3.93
C SER A 452 -13.76 0.23 -4.15
N GLY A 453 -14.40 -0.38 -3.15
CA GLY A 453 -15.80 -0.77 -3.19
C GLY A 453 -16.75 0.42 -3.28
N ILE A 454 -16.56 1.46 -2.47
CA ILE A 454 -17.35 2.70 -2.53
C ILE A 454 -17.18 3.37 -3.90
N LEU A 455 -15.95 3.43 -4.43
CA LEU A 455 -15.66 4.00 -5.75
C LEU A 455 -16.39 3.25 -6.88
N VAL A 456 -16.31 1.91 -6.89
CA VAL A 456 -17.00 1.06 -7.87
C VAL A 456 -18.52 1.17 -7.75
N ILE A 457 -19.08 1.19 -6.54
CA ILE A 457 -20.52 1.37 -6.32
C ILE A 457 -20.98 2.74 -6.82
N THR A 458 -20.21 3.81 -6.56
CA THR A 458 -20.54 5.16 -7.02
C THR A 458 -20.56 5.25 -8.55
N LEU A 459 -19.55 4.67 -9.22
CA LEU A 459 -19.51 4.59 -10.68
C LEU A 459 -20.70 3.81 -11.24
N VAL A 460 -21.03 2.66 -10.65
CA VAL A 460 -22.17 1.81 -11.05
C VAL A 460 -23.50 2.55 -10.93
N VAL A 461 -23.73 3.26 -9.82
CA VAL A 461 -24.95 4.07 -9.62
C VAL A 461 -25.02 5.22 -10.63
N ASN A 462 -23.93 5.95 -10.86
CA ASN A 462 -23.88 7.06 -11.83
C ASN A 462 -24.14 6.59 -13.28
N VAL A 463 -23.67 5.39 -13.66
CA VAL A 463 -23.93 4.80 -14.97
C VAL A 463 -25.41 4.38 -15.11
N CYS A 464 -26.00 3.75 -14.09
CA CYS A 464 -27.43 3.45 -14.08
C CYS A 464 -28.30 4.72 -14.24
N ILE A 465 -27.89 5.81 -13.57
CA ILE A 465 -28.55 7.11 -13.69
C ILE A 465 -28.47 7.63 -15.14
N GLN A 466 -27.28 7.66 -15.76
CA GLN A 466 -27.10 8.16 -17.13
C GLN A 466 -27.89 7.38 -18.19
N VAL A 467 -28.02 6.06 -18.01
CA VAL A 467 -28.85 5.20 -18.88
C VAL A 467 -30.34 5.50 -18.68
N LYS A 468 -30.80 5.72 -17.44
CA LYS A 468 -32.21 6.05 -17.17
C LYS A 468 -32.61 7.44 -17.66
N THR A 469 -31.75 8.45 -17.50
CA THR A 469 -32.04 9.84 -17.90
C THR A 469 -31.92 10.08 -19.40
N GLY A 470 -31.13 9.26 -20.11
CA GLY A 470 -30.78 9.48 -21.51
C GLY A 470 -29.70 10.54 -21.71
N VAL A 471 -28.74 10.61 -20.77
CA VAL A 471 -27.46 11.34 -20.95
C VAL A 471 -26.57 10.59 -21.94
N VAL A 472 -26.67 9.26 -21.94
CA VAL A 472 -26.20 8.39 -23.03
C VAL A 472 -27.40 8.14 -23.95
N SER A 473 -27.32 8.64 -25.18
CA SER A 473 -28.34 8.40 -26.21
C SER A 473 -27.68 8.23 -27.57
N TYR A 474 -27.89 7.08 -28.19
CA TYR A 474 -27.57 6.76 -29.58
C TYR A 474 -28.88 6.31 -30.25
N PRO A 475 -29.10 6.59 -31.55
CA PRO A 475 -30.37 6.27 -32.21
C PRO A 475 -30.67 4.76 -32.30
N ASP A 476 -29.64 3.90 -32.30
CA ASP A 476 -29.79 2.46 -32.42
C ASP A 476 -29.95 1.71 -31.09
N LYS A 477 -30.57 0.53 -31.15
CA LYS A 477 -30.82 -0.36 -30.00
C LYS A 477 -29.60 -1.19 -29.57
N GLY A 478 -28.57 -1.30 -30.42
CA GLY A 478 -27.35 -2.09 -30.15
C GLY A 478 -26.48 -1.66 -28.94
N PRO A 479 -26.28 -0.36 -28.63
CA PRO A 479 -25.38 0.08 -27.56
C PRO A 479 -25.80 -0.33 -26.15
N TYR A 480 -27.10 -0.57 -25.90
CA TYR A 480 -27.59 -1.04 -24.60
C TYR A 480 -26.90 -2.34 -24.18
N VAL A 481 -26.64 -3.25 -25.13
CA VAL A 481 -25.91 -4.51 -24.90
C VAL A 481 -24.44 -4.24 -24.55
N ARG A 482 -23.78 -3.27 -25.21
CA ARG A 482 -22.39 -2.87 -24.88
C ARG A 482 -22.31 -2.26 -23.47
N PHE A 483 -23.23 -1.38 -23.10
CA PHE A 483 -23.26 -0.78 -21.75
C PHE A 483 -23.57 -1.84 -20.68
N TYR A 484 -24.55 -2.74 -20.88
CA TYR A 484 -24.80 -3.86 -19.96
C TYR A 484 -23.60 -4.82 -19.86
N GLY A 485 -22.90 -5.05 -20.98
CA GLY A 485 -21.67 -5.85 -21.05
C GLY A 485 -20.48 -5.23 -20.32
N LEU A 486 -20.45 -3.91 -20.10
CA LEU A 486 -19.44 -3.21 -19.29
C LEU A 486 -19.90 -3.06 -17.83
N TYR A 487 -21.20 -2.91 -17.59
CA TYR A 487 -21.87 -2.89 -16.28
C TYR A 487 -21.80 -4.23 -15.51
N SER A 488 -21.55 -5.34 -16.19
CA SER A 488 -21.16 -6.61 -15.54
C SER A 488 -19.70 -6.62 -15.10
N ARG A 489 -18.80 -5.95 -15.84
CA ARG A 489 -17.34 -6.02 -15.69
C ARG A 489 -16.78 -5.29 -14.45
N SER A 490 -17.46 -4.28 -13.92
CA SER A 490 -17.01 -3.58 -12.70
C SER A 490 -17.19 -4.39 -11.41
N ARG A 491 -18.18 -5.29 -11.35
CA ARG A 491 -18.58 -6.01 -10.13
C ARG A 491 -17.56 -7.04 -9.63
N TYR A 492 -16.69 -7.53 -10.52
CA TYR A 492 -15.67 -8.54 -10.17
C TYR A 492 -14.62 -8.04 -9.16
N PHE A 493 -14.33 -6.73 -9.12
CA PHE A 493 -13.23 -6.21 -8.32
C PHE A 493 -13.43 -6.40 -6.80
N ILE A 494 -14.62 -6.09 -6.29
CA ILE A 494 -14.93 -6.16 -4.84
C ILE A 494 -14.81 -7.60 -4.33
N CYS A 495 -15.31 -8.58 -5.10
CA CYS A 495 -15.17 -9.99 -4.76
C CYS A 495 -13.71 -10.45 -4.83
N SER A 496 -12.94 -9.96 -5.80
CA SER A 496 -11.51 -10.30 -5.94
C SER A 496 -10.68 -9.84 -4.73
N GLY A 497 -10.94 -8.63 -4.21
CA GLY A 497 -10.25 -8.11 -3.01
C GLY A 497 -10.47 -8.96 -1.76
N LEU A 498 -11.73 -9.35 -1.49
CA LEU A 498 -12.05 -10.27 -0.39
C LEU A 498 -11.34 -11.62 -0.54
N MET A 499 -11.18 -12.11 -1.77
CA MET A 499 -10.54 -13.38 -2.04
C MET A 499 -9.03 -13.37 -1.85
N ILE A 500 -8.33 -12.33 -2.32
CA ILE A 500 -6.89 -12.15 -2.08
C ILE A 500 -6.58 -12.20 -0.58
N GLN A 501 -7.46 -11.64 0.27
CA GLN A 501 -7.30 -11.69 1.71
C GLN A 501 -7.53 -13.10 2.32
N ILE A 502 -8.39 -13.93 1.73
CA ILE A 502 -8.61 -15.32 2.17
C ILE A 502 -7.46 -16.22 1.69
N SER A 503 -7.09 -16.10 0.40
CA SER A 503 -5.94 -16.79 -0.19
C SER A 503 -4.66 -16.53 0.60
N LYS A 504 -4.38 -15.29 1.01
CA LYS A 504 -3.20 -14.96 1.83
C LYS A 504 -3.15 -15.73 3.15
N HIS A 505 -4.29 -15.87 3.86
CA HIS A 505 -4.36 -16.62 5.13
C HIS A 505 -4.25 -18.14 4.92
N ILE A 506 -4.86 -18.69 3.86
CA ILE A 506 -4.76 -20.12 3.54
C ILE A 506 -3.33 -20.46 3.11
N LEU A 507 -2.69 -19.60 2.32
CA LEU A 507 -1.32 -19.76 1.86
C LEU A 507 -0.30 -19.62 2.99
N GLU A 508 -0.53 -18.70 3.93
CA GLU A 508 0.29 -18.56 5.14
C GLU A 508 0.20 -19.81 6.02
N SER A 509 -1.00 -20.35 6.23
CA SER A 509 -1.23 -21.59 6.99
C SER A 509 -0.67 -22.83 6.29
N LYS A 510 -0.91 -23.03 4.98
CA LYS A 510 -0.36 -24.17 4.23
C LYS A 510 1.17 -24.09 4.12
N TYR A 511 1.74 -22.90 3.93
CA TYR A 511 3.20 -22.73 4.01
C TYR A 511 3.71 -23.12 5.39
N GLN A 512 3.07 -22.70 6.49
CA GLN A 512 3.47 -23.12 7.83
C GLN A 512 3.49 -24.64 7.98
N THR A 513 2.48 -25.36 7.47
CA THR A 513 2.47 -26.84 7.48
C THR A 513 3.57 -27.47 6.63
N CYS A 514 3.81 -26.98 5.41
CA CYS A 514 4.92 -27.48 4.56
C CYS A 514 6.30 -27.16 5.14
N HIS A 515 6.45 -25.97 5.72
CA HIS A 515 7.65 -25.50 6.41
C HIS A 515 7.93 -26.31 7.69
N GLU A 516 6.90 -26.63 8.48
CA GLU A 516 7.02 -27.49 9.67
C GLU A 516 7.39 -28.94 9.28
N LYS A 517 6.90 -29.44 8.13
CA LYS A 517 7.34 -30.73 7.56
C LYS A 517 8.81 -30.67 7.13
N ALA A 518 9.23 -29.64 6.40
CA ALA A 518 10.63 -29.47 5.97
C ALA A 518 11.60 -29.25 7.14
N LEU A 519 11.13 -28.69 8.26
CA LEU A 519 11.90 -28.59 9.52
C LEU A 519 11.99 -29.94 10.26
N LYS A 520 11.24 -30.96 9.81
CA LYS A 520 11.19 -32.32 10.36
C LYS A 520 11.71 -33.38 9.36
N GLU A 521 12.22 -32.99 8.19
CA GLU A 521 12.96 -33.91 7.31
C GLU A 521 14.28 -34.32 8.01
N PRO A 522 14.58 -35.62 8.21
CA PRO A 522 15.76 -36.07 8.96
C PRO A 522 17.11 -35.59 8.40
N GLU A 523 17.15 -35.18 7.13
CA GLU A 523 18.35 -34.64 6.49
C GLU A 523 18.83 -33.35 7.14
N LEU A 524 17.94 -32.58 7.76
CA LEU A 524 18.25 -31.32 8.46
C LEU A 524 18.86 -31.53 9.86
N GLN A 525 18.84 -32.77 10.38
CA GLN A 525 19.36 -33.14 11.71
C GLN A 525 20.75 -33.79 11.64
N GLN A 526 21.34 -33.89 10.44
CA GLN A 526 22.72 -34.36 10.28
C GLN A 526 23.71 -33.28 10.77
N PRO A 527 24.86 -33.65 11.37
CA PRO A 527 25.81 -32.69 11.93
C PRO A 527 26.38 -31.75 10.88
N ALA A 528 26.81 -30.57 11.33
CA ALA A 528 27.44 -29.56 10.47
C ALA A 528 28.62 -30.17 9.69
N GLY A 529 28.86 -29.67 8.48
CA GLY A 529 29.83 -30.24 7.55
C GLY A 529 29.36 -31.49 6.76
N ARG A 530 28.52 -32.39 7.31
CA ARG A 530 28.11 -33.63 6.59
C ARG A 530 27.09 -33.45 5.45
N LEU A 531 26.48 -32.27 5.30
CA LEU A 531 25.43 -32.01 4.32
C LEU A 531 25.99 -31.73 2.92
N ASN A 532 26.07 -32.77 2.07
CA ASN A 532 26.56 -32.69 0.69
C ASN A 532 25.92 -31.54 -0.12
N VAL A 533 26.73 -30.79 -0.88
CA VAL A 533 26.31 -29.69 -1.76
C VAL A 533 25.13 -30.04 -2.66
N GLU A 534 25.05 -31.26 -3.21
CA GLU A 534 23.95 -31.65 -4.10
C GLU A 534 22.61 -31.78 -3.35
N LYS A 535 22.64 -32.28 -2.10
CA LYS A 535 21.46 -32.24 -1.22
C LYS A 535 21.09 -30.82 -0.83
N LEU A 536 22.08 -29.95 -0.60
CA LEU A 536 21.85 -28.55 -0.28
C LEU A 536 21.24 -27.78 -1.47
N LYS A 537 21.67 -28.06 -2.71
CA LYS A 537 21.00 -27.58 -3.94
C LYS A 537 19.55 -28.08 -4.01
N GLN A 538 19.31 -29.37 -3.72
CA GLN A 538 17.94 -29.91 -3.69
C GLN A 538 17.07 -29.21 -2.62
N HIS A 539 17.60 -28.95 -1.42
CA HIS A 539 16.89 -28.24 -0.35
C HIS A 539 16.60 -26.77 -0.69
N VAL A 540 17.59 -26.07 -1.25
CA VAL A 540 17.41 -24.69 -1.76
C VAL A 540 16.38 -24.67 -2.90
N ASN A 541 16.38 -25.65 -3.81
CA ASN A 541 15.39 -25.76 -4.88
C ASN A 541 13.97 -26.10 -4.36
N LYS A 542 13.83 -27.08 -3.44
CA LYS A 542 12.57 -27.39 -2.71
C LYS A 542 12.04 -26.10 -2.07
N SER A 543 12.90 -25.37 -1.36
CA SER A 543 12.59 -24.13 -0.66
C SER A 543 12.27 -22.95 -1.58
N TRP A 544 12.93 -22.84 -2.74
CA TRP A 544 12.70 -21.79 -3.75
C TRP A 544 11.35 -21.98 -4.44
N ILE A 545 11.01 -23.21 -4.82
CA ILE A 545 9.69 -23.57 -5.35
C ILE A 545 8.60 -23.29 -4.29
N MET A 546 8.82 -23.67 -3.03
CA MET A 546 7.89 -23.39 -1.93
C MET A 546 7.74 -21.89 -1.66
N ALA A 547 8.81 -21.09 -1.70
CA ALA A 547 8.77 -19.64 -1.51
C ALA A 547 8.09 -18.91 -2.68
N GLY A 548 8.41 -19.27 -3.92
CA GLY A 548 7.80 -18.70 -5.12
C GLY A 548 6.30 -19.00 -5.21
N THR A 549 5.92 -20.27 -5.05
CA THR A 549 4.50 -20.68 -5.05
C THR A 549 3.70 -20.15 -3.86
N SER A 550 4.36 -19.90 -2.71
CA SER A 550 3.74 -19.25 -1.54
C SER A 550 3.78 -17.72 -1.55
N SER A 551 4.26 -17.08 -2.63
CA SER A 551 4.19 -15.63 -2.77
C SER A 551 2.74 -15.18 -3.09
N PRO A 552 2.12 -14.27 -2.30
CA PRO A 552 0.73 -13.88 -2.52
C PRO A 552 0.45 -13.24 -3.88
N GLN A 553 1.43 -12.55 -4.48
CA GLN A 553 1.29 -11.91 -5.79
C GLN A 553 1.22 -12.94 -6.94
N PHE A 554 2.06 -13.98 -6.91
CA PHE A 554 2.01 -15.08 -7.88
C PHE A 554 0.66 -15.81 -7.80
N MET A 555 0.25 -16.23 -6.59
CA MET A 555 -1.06 -16.86 -6.40
C MET A 555 -2.20 -15.95 -6.88
N THR A 556 -2.12 -14.65 -6.65
CA THR A 556 -3.15 -13.69 -7.11
C THR A 556 -3.25 -13.62 -8.63
N ALA A 557 -2.15 -13.74 -9.37
CA ALA A 557 -2.20 -13.84 -10.83
C ALA A 557 -2.82 -15.16 -11.32
N CYS A 558 -2.60 -16.25 -10.59
CA CYS A 558 -3.18 -17.57 -10.89
C CYS A 558 -4.67 -17.70 -10.52
N LEU A 559 -5.26 -16.76 -9.78
CA LEU A 559 -6.70 -16.78 -9.44
C LEU A 559 -7.56 -16.56 -10.69
N ALA A 560 -8.63 -17.36 -10.83
CA ALA A 560 -9.63 -17.23 -11.90
C ALA A 560 -10.26 -15.82 -12.02
N THR A 561 -10.29 -15.04 -10.93
CA THR A 561 -10.71 -13.62 -10.94
C THR A 561 -9.76 -12.73 -11.75
N THR A 562 -8.45 -12.97 -11.66
CA THR A 562 -7.41 -12.19 -12.34
C THR A 562 -7.27 -12.63 -13.80
N SER A 563 -7.42 -13.93 -14.07
CA SER A 563 -7.56 -14.46 -15.42
C SER A 563 -8.78 -13.85 -16.12
N ALA A 564 -9.96 -13.89 -15.47
CA ALA A 564 -11.17 -13.24 -15.96
C ALA A 564 -10.99 -11.73 -16.19
N ALA A 565 -10.25 -11.03 -15.31
CA ALA A 565 -9.91 -9.62 -15.51
C ALA A 565 -9.08 -9.38 -16.79
N GLY A 566 -8.18 -10.30 -17.16
CA GLY A 566 -7.46 -10.28 -18.43
C GLY A 566 -8.39 -10.37 -19.65
N VAL A 567 -9.29 -11.36 -19.67
CA VAL A 567 -10.31 -11.51 -20.73
C VAL A 567 -11.22 -10.28 -20.83
N ILE A 568 -11.58 -9.72 -19.68
CA ILE A 568 -12.40 -8.52 -19.56
C ILE A 568 -11.69 -7.30 -20.17
N CYS A 569 -10.40 -7.12 -19.91
CA CYS A 569 -9.59 -6.03 -20.48
C CYS A 569 -9.45 -6.18 -22.00
N ALA A 570 -9.11 -7.37 -22.50
CA ALA A 570 -8.97 -7.65 -23.93
C ALA A 570 -10.27 -7.36 -24.70
N ALA A 571 -11.41 -7.84 -24.19
CA ALA A 571 -12.72 -7.54 -24.77
C ALA A 571 -13.07 -6.03 -24.71
N SER A 572 -12.66 -5.31 -23.67
CA SER A 572 -12.86 -3.87 -23.60
C SER A 572 -11.96 -3.07 -24.55
N ALA A 573 -10.71 -3.49 -24.75
CA ALA A 573 -9.80 -2.90 -25.73
C ALA A 573 -10.33 -3.10 -27.17
N PHE A 574 -10.79 -4.31 -27.49
CA PHE A 574 -11.43 -4.59 -28.79
C PHE A 574 -12.67 -3.71 -29.03
N LEU A 575 -13.55 -3.59 -28.03
CA LEU A 575 -14.73 -2.71 -28.12
C LEU A 575 -14.35 -1.23 -28.27
N GLN A 576 -13.27 -0.77 -27.62
CA GLN A 576 -12.76 0.60 -27.83
C GLN A 576 -12.21 0.82 -29.23
N ILE A 577 -11.41 -0.12 -29.76
CA ILE A 577 -10.87 -0.04 -31.13
C ILE A 577 -12.03 0.06 -32.13
N GLN A 578 -13.06 -0.80 -32.00
CA GLN A 578 -14.26 -0.72 -32.84
C GLN A 578 -14.99 0.62 -32.70
N SER A 579 -15.14 1.14 -31.48
CA SER A 579 -15.78 2.45 -31.23
C SER A 579 -14.99 3.63 -31.80
N LEU A 580 -13.66 3.60 -31.73
CA LEU A 580 -12.79 4.64 -32.27
C LEU A 580 -12.82 4.64 -33.81
N ILE A 581 -12.78 3.46 -34.44
CA ILE A 581 -12.92 3.30 -35.90
C ILE A 581 -14.25 3.89 -36.38
N VAL A 582 -15.37 3.57 -35.72
CA VAL A 582 -16.69 4.15 -36.06
C VAL A 582 -16.72 5.68 -35.86
N ALA A 583 -16.07 6.20 -34.82
CA ALA A 583 -15.98 7.64 -34.57
C ALA A 583 -15.13 8.39 -35.62
N LEU A 584 -14.09 7.75 -36.15
CA LEU A 584 -13.20 8.31 -37.19
C LEU A 584 -13.81 8.25 -38.59
N ILE A 585 -14.56 7.20 -38.92
CA ILE A 585 -15.19 7.01 -40.25
C ILE A 585 -16.44 7.91 -40.43
N SER A 586 -17.13 8.31 -39.34
CA SER A 586 -18.38 9.06 -39.42
C SER A 586 -18.20 10.48 -40.01
N PRO A 587 -18.72 10.78 -41.23
CA PRO A 587 -18.42 12.04 -41.92
C PRO A 587 -19.04 13.28 -41.25
N TYR A 588 -20.06 13.10 -40.40
CA TYR A 588 -20.69 14.17 -39.61
C TYR A 588 -20.06 14.36 -38.20
N GLY A 589 -19.04 13.58 -37.83
CA GLY A 589 -18.66 13.34 -36.43
C GLY A 589 -17.77 14.36 -35.71
N LYS A 590 -17.21 15.37 -36.39
CA LYS A 590 -16.13 16.24 -35.84
C LYS A 590 -16.58 17.37 -34.88
N LYS A 591 -17.87 17.49 -34.54
CA LYS A 591 -18.36 18.54 -33.62
C LYS A 591 -18.47 18.03 -32.19
N PHE A 592 -17.62 18.55 -31.29
CA PHE A 592 -17.69 18.31 -29.84
C PHE A 592 -18.73 19.29 -29.26
N ASN A 593 -19.76 18.76 -28.61
CA ASN A 593 -20.91 19.54 -28.15
C ASN A 593 -21.09 19.46 -26.62
N SER A 594 -20.06 18.99 -25.91
CA SER A 594 -19.98 18.97 -24.45
C SER A 594 -19.23 20.19 -23.90
N ASP A 595 -19.50 20.56 -22.65
CA ASP A 595 -18.89 21.74 -22.00
C ASP A 595 -17.36 21.64 -21.86
N TYR A 596 -16.83 20.41 -21.86
CA TYR A 596 -15.40 20.09 -21.93
C TYR A 596 -14.71 20.52 -23.23
N LYS A 597 -15.47 20.77 -24.31
CA LYS A 597 -14.98 21.34 -25.58
C LYS A 597 -13.71 20.63 -26.09
N TRP A 598 -12.58 21.34 -26.12
CA TRP A 598 -11.31 20.87 -26.69
C TRP A 598 -10.55 19.83 -25.84
N SER A 599 -10.91 19.63 -24.57
CA SER A 599 -10.22 18.64 -23.72
C SER A 599 -10.67 17.20 -23.98
N ILE A 600 -11.84 16.98 -24.59
CA ILE A 600 -12.38 15.64 -24.90
C ILE A 600 -11.41 14.78 -25.72
N PRO A 601 -10.86 15.24 -26.87
CA PRO A 601 -9.89 14.45 -27.62
C PRO A 601 -8.62 14.15 -26.80
N VAL A 602 -8.16 15.07 -25.95
CA VAL A 602 -6.98 14.86 -25.09
C VAL A 602 -7.24 13.73 -24.09
N ILE A 603 -8.36 13.77 -23.36
CA ILE A 603 -8.77 12.70 -22.43
C ILE A 603 -8.89 11.38 -23.20
N CYS A 604 -9.57 11.38 -24.35
CA CYS A 604 -9.82 10.19 -25.16
C CYS A 604 -8.51 9.52 -25.59
N ILE A 605 -7.55 10.27 -26.14
CA ILE A 605 -6.25 9.75 -26.59
C ILE A 605 -5.43 9.20 -25.41
N THR A 606 -5.28 9.96 -24.31
CA THR A 606 -4.51 9.52 -23.14
C THR A 606 -5.07 8.24 -22.53
N GLN A 607 -6.40 8.14 -22.41
CA GLN A 607 -7.05 6.98 -21.80
C GLN A 607 -7.09 5.77 -22.76
N PHE A 608 -7.22 5.97 -24.07
CA PHE A 608 -7.13 4.92 -25.08
C PHE A 608 -5.74 4.28 -25.11
N LEU A 609 -4.67 5.08 -25.16
CA LEU A 609 -3.28 4.59 -25.02
C LEU A 609 -3.09 3.83 -23.70
N GLY A 610 -3.67 4.34 -22.62
CA GLY A 610 -3.70 3.70 -21.31
C GLY A 610 -4.40 2.34 -21.28
N VAL A 611 -5.46 2.15 -22.07
CA VAL A 611 -6.15 0.86 -22.21
C VAL A 611 -5.31 -0.12 -23.02
N LEU A 612 -4.73 0.31 -24.14
CA LEU A 612 -3.90 -0.55 -24.98
C LEU A 612 -2.69 -1.09 -24.20
N LEU A 613 -1.88 -0.18 -23.64
CA LEU A 613 -0.67 -0.54 -22.88
C LEU A 613 -1.04 -1.29 -21.58
N GLY A 614 -2.09 -0.85 -20.89
CA GLY A 614 -2.55 -1.49 -19.66
C GLY A 614 -3.16 -2.87 -19.87
N THR A 615 -3.69 -3.21 -21.04
CA THR A 615 -4.31 -4.53 -21.29
C THR A 615 -3.28 -5.66 -21.40
N ILE A 616 -2.00 -5.35 -21.66
CA ILE A 616 -0.92 -6.32 -21.85
C ILE A 616 -0.71 -7.17 -20.59
N ALA A 617 -0.44 -6.56 -19.42
CA ALA A 617 -0.13 -7.31 -18.21
C ALA A 617 -1.29 -8.19 -17.68
N PRO A 618 -2.58 -7.75 -17.67
CA PRO A 618 -3.73 -8.62 -17.38
C PRO A 618 -3.89 -9.77 -18.37
N LEU A 619 -3.60 -9.57 -19.67
CA LEU A 619 -3.57 -10.66 -20.65
C LEU A 619 -2.48 -11.68 -20.33
N CYS A 620 -1.24 -11.25 -20.11
CA CYS A 620 -0.14 -12.16 -19.78
C CYS A 620 -0.40 -12.97 -18.50
N ARG A 621 -0.99 -12.35 -17.47
CA ARG A 621 -1.45 -13.04 -16.24
C ARG A 621 -2.49 -14.13 -16.57
N CYS A 622 -3.45 -13.84 -17.46
CA CYS A 622 -4.43 -14.84 -17.91
C CYS A 622 -3.77 -16.01 -18.66
N PHE A 623 -2.83 -15.75 -19.58
CA PHE A 623 -2.10 -16.82 -20.28
C PHE A 623 -1.24 -17.66 -19.33
N ALA A 624 -0.57 -17.04 -18.35
CA ALA A 624 0.23 -17.74 -17.33
C ALA A 624 -0.65 -18.61 -16.38
N SER A 625 -1.86 -18.16 -16.06
CA SER A 625 -2.84 -18.96 -15.33
C SER A 625 -3.31 -20.17 -16.15
N LEU A 626 -3.42 -20.04 -17.48
CA LEU A 626 -3.84 -21.13 -18.37
C LEU A 626 -2.74 -22.16 -18.58
N SER A 627 -1.50 -21.75 -18.87
CA SER A 627 -0.38 -22.69 -19.11
C SER A 627 -0.05 -23.59 -17.91
N LEU A 628 -0.38 -23.15 -16.68
CA LEU A 628 -0.25 -23.96 -15.46
C LEU A 628 -1.40 -24.95 -15.21
N ASN A 629 -2.55 -24.81 -15.90
CA ASN A 629 -3.74 -25.63 -15.70
C ASN A 629 -4.03 -26.63 -16.84
N VAL A 630 -3.51 -26.40 -18.05
CA VAL A 630 -3.73 -27.28 -19.22
C VAL A 630 -2.88 -28.55 -19.11
N SER A 631 -3.32 -29.46 -18.23
CA SER A 631 -2.99 -30.89 -18.30
C SER A 631 -4.20 -31.65 -18.84
N ILE A 632 -3.98 -32.70 -19.63
CA ILE A 632 -5.07 -33.39 -20.37
C ILE A 632 -6.16 -33.94 -19.41
N LYS A 633 -5.79 -34.28 -18.16
CA LYS A 633 -6.69 -34.75 -17.10
C LYS A 633 -7.71 -33.69 -16.63
N TRP A 634 -7.47 -32.41 -16.91
CA TRP A 634 -8.30 -31.27 -16.48
C TRP A 634 -9.64 -31.16 -17.22
N ILE A 635 -9.69 -31.60 -18.48
CA ILE A 635 -10.89 -31.51 -19.34
C ILE A 635 -12.04 -32.38 -18.78
N GLY A 636 -11.73 -33.52 -18.16
CA GLY A 636 -12.72 -34.36 -17.51
C GLY A 636 -13.36 -33.74 -16.26
N ASP A 637 -12.72 -32.74 -15.64
CA ASP A 637 -13.19 -32.12 -14.39
C ASP A 637 -14.14 -30.93 -14.61
N HIS A 638 -14.48 -30.60 -15.87
CA HIS A 638 -15.34 -29.47 -16.23
C HIS A 638 -16.75 -29.49 -15.59
N ILE A 639 -17.25 -30.65 -15.15
CA ILE A 639 -18.54 -30.74 -14.42
C ILE A 639 -18.46 -30.02 -13.06
N LYS A 640 -17.28 -29.90 -12.45
CA LYS A 640 -17.08 -29.23 -11.14
C LYS A 640 -17.12 -27.69 -11.22
N VAL A 641 -17.22 -27.08 -12.40
CA VAL A 641 -17.13 -25.60 -12.59
C VAL A 641 -18.18 -24.83 -11.77
N PHE A 642 -19.38 -25.38 -11.56
CA PHE A 642 -20.43 -24.76 -10.74
C PHE A 642 -20.22 -24.92 -9.22
N LYS A 643 -19.30 -25.80 -8.77
CA LYS A 643 -19.00 -25.97 -7.34
C LYS A 643 -18.16 -24.78 -6.87
N VAL A 644 -18.75 -23.93 -6.04
CA VAL A 644 -18.02 -22.90 -5.28
C VAL A 644 -17.53 -23.52 -3.98
N GLU A 645 -16.22 -23.59 -3.83
CA GLU A 645 -15.54 -24.16 -2.67
C GLU A 645 -15.88 -23.37 -1.38
N SER A 646 -15.80 -24.03 -0.22
CA SER A 646 -16.23 -23.45 1.06
C SER A 646 -15.48 -22.15 1.40
N TYR A 647 -14.17 -22.13 1.10
CA TYR A 647 -13.26 -21.02 1.43
C TYR A 647 -13.70 -19.68 0.84
N TRP A 648 -14.27 -19.63 -0.38
CA TRP A 648 -14.69 -18.36 -0.99
C TRP A 648 -15.66 -17.57 -0.11
N THR A 649 -16.49 -18.26 0.68
CA THR A 649 -17.52 -17.63 1.54
C THR A 649 -17.22 -17.70 3.03
N ARG A 650 -16.08 -18.28 3.44
CA ARG A 650 -15.70 -18.51 4.85
C ARG A 650 -15.71 -17.21 5.65
N LYS A 651 -15.00 -16.17 5.18
CA LYS A 651 -14.83 -14.92 5.96
C LYS A 651 -16.12 -14.11 6.15
N LEU A 652 -16.99 -14.06 5.15
CA LEU A 652 -18.32 -13.45 5.31
C LEU A 652 -19.20 -14.25 6.29
N SER A 653 -19.07 -15.58 6.28
CA SER A 653 -19.75 -16.47 7.22
C SER A 653 -19.23 -16.31 8.66
N ASP A 654 -17.92 -16.05 8.83
CA ASP A 654 -17.32 -15.72 10.13
C ASP A 654 -17.79 -14.35 10.64
N TRP A 655 -17.89 -13.34 9.75
CA TRP A 655 -18.47 -12.04 10.08
C TRP A 655 -19.96 -12.11 10.44
N LYS A 656 -20.70 -13.07 9.86
CA LYS A 656 -22.09 -13.37 10.21
C LYS A 656 -22.20 -13.99 11.61
N LYS A 657 -21.19 -14.75 12.06
CA LYS A 657 -21.13 -15.38 13.40
C LYS A 657 -20.60 -14.45 14.51
N ARG A 658 -19.65 -13.56 14.20
CA ARG A 658 -19.03 -12.65 15.20
C ARG A 658 -20.00 -11.56 15.66
N ARG A 659 -20.39 -11.53 16.94
CA ARG A 659 -21.14 -10.41 17.53
C ARG A 659 -20.30 -9.12 17.49
N ILE A 660 -20.92 -7.98 17.17
CA ILE A 660 -20.26 -6.66 17.22
C ILE A 660 -20.72 -5.94 18.50
N PRO A 661 -19.80 -5.42 19.34
CA PRO A 661 -20.15 -4.67 20.55
C PRO A 661 -20.59 -3.25 20.19
N PHE A 662 -21.82 -3.09 19.69
CA PHE A 662 -22.40 -1.77 19.42
C PHE A 662 -22.51 -0.93 20.70
N PRO A 663 -22.11 0.36 20.69
CA PRO A 663 -22.00 1.19 21.90
C PRO A 663 -23.35 1.62 22.50
N PHE A 664 -24.47 1.39 21.80
CA PHE A 664 -25.80 1.80 22.25
C PHE A 664 -26.25 1.14 23.56
N ARG A 665 -26.97 1.87 24.41
CA ARG A 665 -27.53 1.35 25.68
C ARG A 665 -28.81 0.53 25.47
N SER A 666 -29.56 0.78 24.39
CA SER A 666 -30.85 0.12 24.11
C SER A 666 -30.72 -1.31 23.57
N ARG A 667 -31.45 -2.25 24.20
CA ARG A 667 -31.55 -3.66 23.76
C ARG A 667 -32.28 -3.81 22.42
N LYS A 668 -33.35 -3.04 22.18
CA LYS A 668 -34.13 -3.08 20.92
C LYS A 668 -33.27 -2.68 19.71
N CYS A 669 -32.51 -1.58 19.83
CA CYS A 669 -31.61 -1.09 18.76
C CYS A 669 -30.53 -2.13 18.39
N LYS A 670 -29.93 -2.81 19.39
CA LYS A 670 -28.93 -3.86 19.15
C LYS A 670 -29.48 -5.04 18.35
N VAL A 671 -30.71 -5.48 18.61
CA VAL A 671 -31.37 -6.56 17.86
C VAL A 671 -31.60 -6.15 16.40
N VAL A 672 -32.10 -4.93 16.16
CA VAL A 672 -32.32 -4.41 14.79
C VAL A 672 -31.01 -4.32 14.01
N MET A 673 -29.94 -3.79 14.62
CA MET A 673 -28.63 -3.69 13.95
C MET A 673 -28.01 -5.06 13.62
N GLU A 674 -28.07 -6.03 14.54
CA GLU A 674 -27.53 -7.36 14.30
C GLU A 674 -28.35 -8.12 13.23
N ASN A 675 -29.68 -7.98 13.22
CA ASN A 675 -30.54 -8.53 12.16
C ASN A 675 -30.23 -7.92 10.78
N PHE A 676 -30.10 -6.59 10.70
CA PHE A 676 -29.79 -5.88 9.45
C PHE A 676 -28.41 -6.27 8.89
N LYS A 677 -27.40 -6.37 9.77
CA LYS A 677 -26.07 -6.92 9.45
C LYS A 677 -26.15 -8.36 8.93
N VAL A 678 -26.94 -9.23 9.57
CA VAL A 678 -27.11 -10.63 9.14
C VAL A 678 -27.75 -10.71 7.75
N LEU A 679 -28.76 -9.88 7.46
CA LEU A 679 -29.39 -9.79 6.14
C LEU A 679 -28.38 -9.34 5.06
N ILE A 680 -27.62 -8.26 5.33
CA ILE A 680 -26.56 -7.75 4.45
C ILE A 680 -25.51 -8.82 4.15
N LEU A 681 -25.04 -9.56 5.17
CA LEU A 681 -24.03 -10.60 4.99
C LEU A 681 -24.57 -11.82 4.21
N ILE A 682 -25.85 -12.17 4.37
CA ILE A 682 -26.50 -13.20 3.54
C ILE A 682 -26.55 -12.78 2.07
N PHE A 683 -26.87 -11.50 1.78
CA PHE A 683 -26.84 -10.95 0.44
C PHE A 683 -25.43 -11.02 -0.16
N PHE A 684 -24.41 -10.54 0.55
CA PHE A 684 -23.01 -10.61 0.08
C PHE A 684 -22.51 -12.05 -0.14
N ILE A 685 -22.90 -13.02 0.71
CA ILE A 685 -22.55 -14.44 0.53
C ILE A 685 -23.16 -14.99 -0.76
N LYS A 686 -24.45 -14.72 -1.04
CA LYS A 686 -25.11 -15.12 -2.29
C LYS A 686 -24.45 -14.46 -3.51
N PHE A 687 -24.21 -13.14 -3.43
CA PHE A 687 -23.57 -12.37 -4.49
C PHE A 687 -22.16 -12.88 -4.82
N GLN A 688 -21.33 -13.13 -3.80
CA GLN A 688 -19.97 -13.63 -4.00
C GLN A 688 -19.96 -15.00 -4.69
N LYS A 689 -20.86 -15.93 -4.33
CA LYS A 689 -20.97 -17.23 -5.03
C LYS A 689 -21.28 -17.05 -6.52
N MET A 690 -22.23 -16.19 -6.88
CA MET A 690 -22.58 -15.92 -8.29
C MET A 690 -21.40 -15.32 -9.06
N VAL A 691 -20.65 -14.38 -8.46
CA VAL A 691 -19.48 -13.76 -9.09
C VAL A 691 -18.35 -14.78 -9.30
N VAL A 692 -18.14 -15.71 -8.38
CA VAL A 692 -17.11 -16.77 -8.52
C VAL A 692 -17.43 -17.73 -9.66
N ILE A 693 -18.69 -18.17 -9.78
CA ILE A 693 -19.14 -19.00 -10.91
C ILE A 693 -18.90 -18.26 -12.23
N ALA A 694 -19.29 -16.98 -12.31
CA ALA A 694 -19.06 -16.15 -13.50
C ALA A 694 -17.56 -15.99 -13.84
N CYS A 695 -16.67 -15.90 -12.84
CA CYS A 695 -15.21 -15.90 -13.08
C CYS A 695 -14.72 -17.23 -13.66
N LYS A 696 -15.13 -18.36 -13.07
CA LYS A 696 -14.77 -19.70 -13.56
C LYS A 696 -15.23 -19.91 -15.01
N MET A 697 -16.47 -19.51 -15.34
CA MET A 697 -16.97 -19.54 -16.73
C MET A 697 -16.19 -18.61 -17.68
N THR A 698 -15.81 -17.41 -17.22
CA THR A 698 -15.04 -16.44 -18.04
C THR A 698 -13.65 -16.97 -18.38
N MET A 699 -13.02 -17.76 -17.50
CA MET A 699 -11.71 -18.38 -17.73
C MET A 699 -11.73 -19.45 -18.86
N LEU A 700 -12.89 -19.97 -19.25
CA LEU A 700 -13.02 -20.91 -20.36
C LEU A 700 -13.01 -20.20 -21.74
N ILE A 701 -13.31 -18.90 -21.80
CA ILE A 701 -13.44 -18.15 -23.05
C ILE A 701 -12.11 -18.10 -23.84
N PRO A 702 -10.94 -17.82 -23.23
CA PRO A 702 -9.66 -17.88 -23.94
C PRO A 702 -9.31 -19.28 -24.42
N ILE A 703 -9.72 -20.34 -23.69
CA ILE A 703 -9.46 -21.72 -24.08
C ILE A 703 -10.26 -22.06 -25.35
N PHE A 704 -11.56 -21.73 -25.36
CA PHE A 704 -12.39 -21.86 -26.55
C PHE A 704 -11.84 -21.03 -27.73
N PHE A 705 -11.43 -19.79 -27.48
CA PHE A 705 -10.81 -18.94 -28.51
C PHE A 705 -9.50 -19.51 -29.05
N ILE A 706 -8.63 -20.05 -28.18
CA ILE A 706 -7.41 -20.75 -28.60
C ILE A 706 -7.76 -21.98 -29.45
N PHE A 707 -8.71 -22.82 -29.04
CA PHE A 707 -9.13 -23.97 -29.86
C PHE A 707 -9.69 -23.54 -31.22
N CYS A 708 -10.55 -22.50 -31.27
CA CYS A 708 -11.06 -21.98 -32.53
C CYS A 708 -9.96 -21.39 -33.43
N VAL A 709 -9.00 -20.65 -32.85
CA VAL A 709 -7.88 -20.06 -33.62
C VAL A 709 -6.89 -21.13 -34.07
N LEU A 710 -6.61 -22.17 -33.28
CA LEU A 710 -5.77 -23.30 -33.69
C LEU A 710 -6.45 -24.19 -34.75
N PHE A 711 -7.78 -24.29 -34.72
CA PHE A 711 -8.57 -24.97 -35.76
C PHE A 711 -8.63 -24.17 -37.07
N TYR A 712 -8.53 -22.84 -37.00
CA TYR A 712 -8.61 -21.94 -38.16
C TYR A 712 -7.23 -21.55 -38.74
N ILE A 713 -6.19 -21.52 -37.91
CA ILE A 713 -4.82 -21.15 -38.26
C ILE A 713 -3.91 -22.34 -37.99
N ASN A 714 -3.57 -23.07 -39.04
CA ASN A 714 -2.75 -24.29 -39.01
C ASN A 714 -1.24 -24.00 -38.78
N CYS A 715 -0.92 -23.03 -37.91
CA CYS A 715 0.40 -22.39 -37.80
C CYS A 715 0.85 -22.23 -36.33
N TRP A 716 0.88 -23.35 -35.61
CA TRP A 716 1.38 -23.51 -34.24
C TRP A 716 2.77 -22.87 -34.00
N GLU A 717 3.64 -22.88 -35.02
CA GLU A 717 5.00 -22.34 -34.93
C GLU A 717 5.06 -20.81 -34.80
N TRP A 718 4.15 -20.05 -35.39
CA TRP A 718 4.19 -18.58 -35.28
C TRP A 718 4.00 -18.11 -33.83
N LEU A 719 3.14 -18.83 -33.08
CA LEU A 719 2.93 -18.56 -31.66
C LEU A 719 4.18 -18.90 -30.83
N LYS A 720 4.86 -20.02 -31.12
CA LYS A 720 6.15 -20.36 -30.49
C LYS A 720 7.21 -19.30 -30.74
N VAL A 721 7.32 -18.77 -31.95
CA VAL A 721 8.30 -17.73 -32.30
C VAL A 721 8.08 -16.46 -31.48
N VAL A 722 6.83 -15.98 -31.35
CA VAL A 722 6.51 -14.80 -30.52
C VAL A 722 6.82 -15.04 -29.04
N PHE A 723 6.51 -16.22 -28.50
CA PHE A 723 6.83 -16.55 -27.10
C PHE A 723 8.34 -16.74 -26.87
N SER A 724 9.06 -17.29 -27.85
CA SER A 724 10.52 -17.45 -27.85
C SER A 724 11.24 -16.09 -27.84
N ALA A 725 10.81 -15.15 -28.69
CA ALA A 725 11.37 -13.80 -28.79
C ALA A 725 11.20 -12.97 -27.49
N ILE A 726 10.26 -13.34 -26.61
CA ILE A 726 10.03 -12.72 -25.30
C ILE A 726 10.95 -13.34 -24.21
N GLY A 727 11.78 -14.33 -24.57
CA GLY A 727 12.70 -15.00 -23.65
C GLY A 727 11.99 -15.99 -22.71
N ILE A 728 10.85 -16.54 -23.13
CA ILE A 728 10.06 -17.48 -22.33
C ILE A 728 10.72 -18.86 -22.38
N VAL A 729 11.66 -19.08 -21.47
CA VAL A 729 12.12 -20.41 -21.11
C VAL A 729 10.95 -21.15 -20.45
N PHE A 730 10.20 -21.90 -21.26
CA PHE A 730 9.53 -23.09 -20.75
C PHE A 730 10.57 -23.92 -20.02
N VAL A 731 10.25 -24.38 -18.81
CA VAL A 731 11.11 -25.32 -18.09
C VAL A 731 11.15 -26.61 -18.91
N LYS A 732 12.18 -26.76 -19.74
CA LYS A 732 12.52 -28.00 -20.41
C LYS A 732 12.67 -29.03 -19.28
N LYS A 733 11.93 -30.14 -19.33
CA LYS A 733 12.18 -31.24 -18.39
C LYS A 733 13.67 -31.58 -18.48
N PRO A 734 14.43 -31.65 -17.39
CA PRO A 734 15.77 -32.21 -17.43
C PRO A 734 15.63 -33.65 -17.92
N GLU A 735 16.30 -33.97 -19.01
CA GLU A 735 16.27 -35.30 -19.59
C GLU A 735 17.20 -36.21 -18.77
N GLN A 736 16.57 -37.14 -18.05
CA GLN A 736 17.17 -38.34 -17.46
C GLN A 736 18.25 -38.14 -16.38
N THR A 737 17.81 -38.19 -15.12
CA THR A 737 18.58 -38.83 -14.03
C THR A 737 17.59 -39.45 -13.04
N PRO A 738 17.72 -40.73 -12.64
CA PRO A 738 16.59 -41.47 -12.08
C PRO A 738 16.52 -41.44 -10.54
N GLN A 739 15.86 -40.42 -9.98
CA GLN A 739 15.21 -40.52 -8.65
C GLN A 739 14.10 -39.46 -8.51
N ASN A 740 12.89 -39.80 -8.98
CA ASN A 740 11.71 -38.96 -8.80
C ASN A 740 11.09 -39.19 -7.41
N GLU A 741 11.54 -38.46 -6.39
CA GLU A 741 10.60 -38.07 -5.33
C GLU A 741 9.57 -37.09 -5.93
N ASP A 742 8.28 -37.29 -5.65
CA ASP A 742 7.24 -36.48 -6.29
C ASP A 742 7.23 -35.04 -5.77
N LEU A 743 7.82 -34.13 -6.55
CA LEU A 743 7.80 -32.68 -6.32
C LEU A 743 6.39 -32.10 -6.13
N SER A 744 5.32 -32.82 -6.52
CA SER A 744 3.95 -32.34 -6.36
C SER A 744 3.57 -32.02 -4.92
N GLN A 745 4.17 -32.70 -3.93
CA GLN A 745 3.91 -32.46 -2.50
C GLN A 745 4.42 -31.10 -1.98
N TYR A 746 5.42 -30.52 -2.68
CA TYR A 746 6.00 -29.21 -2.35
C TYR A 746 5.33 -28.04 -3.09
N ILE A 747 4.38 -28.32 -4.00
CA ILE A 747 3.57 -27.30 -4.69
C ILE A 747 2.32 -27.00 -3.86
N VAL A 748 2.23 -25.78 -3.31
CA VAL A 748 1.12 -25.39 -2.41
C VAL A 748 -0.21 -25.22 -3.16
N LYS A 749 -0.92 -26.33 -3.39
CA LYS A 749 -2.25 -26.39 -4.04
C LYS A 749 -3.39 -26.15 -3.03
N LEU A 750 -4.52 -25.64 -3.52
CA LEU A 750 -5.53 -24.99 -2.67
C LEU A 750 -6.60 -25.92 -2.05
N GLN A 751 -6.69 -27.19 -2.44
CA GLN A 751 -7.77 -28.11 -2.04
C GLN A 751 -7.68 -28.58 -0.56
N ASP A 752 -8.80 -29.05 -0.01
CA ASP A 752 -9.04 -29.45 1.40
C ASP A 752 -8.38 -30.83 1.74
N ASP A 753 -8.40 -31.42 2.96
CA ASP A 753 -9.22 -31.24 4.19
C ASP A 753 -8.40 -31.51 5.51
N MET A 754 -9.06 -31.55 6.68
CA MET A 754 -8.45 -31.48 8.05
C MET A 754 -9.11 -32.51 9.04
N GLU A 755 -8.73 -32.77 10.32
CA GLU A 755 -7.87 -32.07 11.31
C GLU A 755 -7.03 -33.06 12.24
N PRO A 756 -6.98 -33.14 13.61
CA PRO A 756 -5.75 -33.63 14.32
C PRO A 756 -5.84 -34.69 15.49
N ALA A 757 -4.73 -35.41 15.78
CA ALA A 757 -4.35 -36.01 17.09
C ALA A 757 -2.80 -36.21 17.16
N GLY A 758 -2.07 -36.18 18.29
CA GLY A 758 -2.39 -35.91 19.70
C GLY A 758 -1.13 -35.51 20.51
N ARG A 759 -1.30 -35.16 21.81
CA ARG A 759 -0.30 -34.62 22.78
C ARG A 759 0.90 -35.60 23.04
N THR A 760 2.06 -35.24 23.63
CA THR A 760 2.25 -35.01 25.10
C THR A 760 3.75 -34.84 25.52
N LEU A 761 4.13 -33.78 26.28
CA LEU A 761 5.27 -33.64 27.26
C LEU A 761 6.75 -33.96 26.80
N LYS A 762 7.87 -33.74 27.56
CA LYS A 762 8.32 -32.73 28.57
C LYS A 762 9.81 -32.97 28.96
N GLY A 763 10.62 -31.91 29.11
CA GLY A 763 11.98 -31.89 29.72
C GLY A 763 12.62 -30.50 29.50
N ILE A 764 13.12 -29.71 30.46
CA ILE A 764 14.09 -29.89 31.57
C ILE A 764 15.54 -30.02 31.05
N SER A 765 16.55 -29.22 31.45
CA SER A 765 16.62 -27.86 32.06
C SER A 765 18.08 -27.37 32.17
N LYS A 766 18.33 -26.05 32.25
CA LYS A 766 19.47 -25.38 32.94
C LYS A 766 20.91 -25.75 32.50
N SER A 767 21.67 -24.77 31.98
CA SER A 767 22.81 -24.10 32.66
C SER A 767 24.09 -24.25 31.81
N MET A 768 25.21 -23.51 31.98
CA MET A 768 25.56 -22.43 32.92
C MET A 768 26.52 -21.42 32.23
N ASN A 769 26.94 -20.36 32.92
CA ASN A 769 27.75 -19.27 32.35
C ASN A 769 29.12 -19.70 31.78
N GLN A 770 29.47 -19.18 30.60
CA GLN A 770 30.83 -18.70 30.30
C GLN A 770 30.79 -17.61 29.21
N TYR A 771 31.95 -17.00 28.91
CA TYR A 771 32.07 -15.74 28.15
C TYR A 771 31.49 -15.86 26.70
N PRO A 772 30.82 -14.83 26.17
CA PRO A 772 30.01 -14.91 24.95
C PRO A 772 30.77 -15.23 23.65
N ASP A 773 30.27 -16.24 22.91
CA ASP A 773 30.91 -16.78 21.70
C ASP A 773 30.76 -15.90 20.45
N CYS A 774 31.91 -15.57 19.85
CA CYS A 774 32.03 -15.06 18.49
C CYS A 774 33.30 -15.61 17.82
N TRP A 775 33.25 -15.75 16.50
CA TRP A 775 34.34 -16.18 15.63
C TRP A 775 35.13 -14.97 15.08
N SER A 776 34.45 -13.84 14.84
CA SER A 776 35.05 -12.66 14.22
C SER A 776 36.07 -11.97 15.13
N LEU A 777 35.79 -11.78 16.43
CA LEU A 777 36.73 -11.07 17.31
C LEU A 777 38.07 -11.82 17.50
N PRO A 778 38.11 -13.15 17.76
CA PRO A 778 39.37 -13.90 17.82
C PRO A 778 40.15 -13.88 16.50
N LEU A 779 39.45 -14.00 15.37
CA LEU A 779 40.05 -13.93 14.03
C LEU A 779 40.72 -12.57 13.77
N VAL A 780 40.02 -11.47 14.10
CA VAL A 780 40.56 -10.11 14.02
C VAL A 780 41.75 -9.94 14.97
N SER A 781 41.68 -10.43 16.22
CA SER A 781 42.77 -10.36 17.20
C SER A 781 44.03 -11.09 16.72
N LEU A 782 43.91 -12.34 16.25
CA LEU A 782 45.05 -13.12 15.72
C LEU A 782 45.68 -12.45 14.49
N THR A 783 44.85 -11.94 13.57
CA THR A 783 45.33 -11.24 12.38
C THR A 783 46.04 -9.94 12.75
N THR A 784 45.55 -9.21 13.76
CA THR A 784 46.21 -8.00 14.29
C THR A 784 47.62 -8.29 14.81
N ILE A 785 47.83 -9.42 15.51
CA ILE A 785 49.16 -9.86 15.94
C ILE A 785 50.01 -10.19 14.70
N ALA A 786 49.49 -10.98 13.76
CA ALA A 786 50.23 -11.43 12.59
C ALA A 786 50.76 -10.26 11.72
N ILE A 787 49.95 -9.23 11.47
CA ILE A 787 50.38 -8.06 10.67
C ILE A 787 51.27 -7.07 11.42
N SER A 788 51.44 -7.23 12.74
CA SER A 788 52.31 -6.38 13.57
C SER A 788 53.77 -6.84 13.60
N LEU A 789 54.05 -8.06 13.15
CA LEU A 789 55.39 -8.65 13.14
C LEU A 789 56.28 -7.91 12.12
N PRO A 790 57.35 -7.20 12.54
CA PRO A 790 58.11 -6.32 11.66
C PRO A 790 58.91 -7.06 10.57
N ASN A 791 59.33 -8.30 10.81
CA ASN A 791 60.22 -9.03 9.89
C ASN A 791 59.48 -9.75 8.74
N ILE A 792 58.14 -9.68 8.68
CA ILE A 792 57.34 -10.36 7.64
C ILE A 792 57.21 -9.47 6.39
N GLN A 793 57.34 -10.08 5.22
CA GLN A 793 57.26 -9.38 3.94
C GLN A 793 55.87 -8.74 3.73
N ASN A 794 55.83 -7.48 3.30
CA ASN A 794 54.58 -6.70 3.25
C ASN A 794 53.54 -7.28 2.27
N ASP A 795 53.96 -7.96 1.21
CA ASP A 795 53.08 -8.64 0.25
C ASP A 795 52.38 -9.87 0.86
N THR A 796 53.09 -10.59 1.72
CA THR A 796 52.56 -11.72 2.51
C THR A 796 51.55 -11.22 3.56
N VAL A 797 51.84 -10.08 4.20
CA VAL A 797 50.90 -9.37 5.10
C VAL A 797 49.65 -8.90 4.33
N ASP A 798 49.81 -8.28 3.16
CA ASP A 798 48.71 -7.86 2.27
C ASP A 798 47.84 -9.04 1.82
N SER A 799 48.46 -10.18 1.50
CA SER A 799 47.78 -11.41 1.11
C SER A 799 46.93 -12.00 2.24
N LEU A 800 47.48 -12.00 3.47
CA LEU A 800 46.74 -12.41 4.67
C LEU A 800 45.57 -11.46 4.95
N LEU A 801 45.77 -10.14 4.88
CA LEU A 801 44.72 -9.14 5.06
C LEU A 801 43.56 -9.35 4.09
N ARG A 802 43.83 -9.49 2.78
CA ARG A 802 42.79 -9.74 1.76
C ARG A 802 42.03 -11.04 2.04
N SER A 803 42.76 -12.12 2.35
CA SER A 803 42.19 -13.43 2.65
C SER A 803 41.28 -13.40 3.89
N VAL A 804 41.65 -12.64 4.93
CA VAL A 804 40.84 -12.47 6.15
C VAL A 804 39.66 -11.52 5.91
N SER A 805 39.80 -10.44 5.12
CA SER A 805 38.68 -9.58 4.71
C SER A 805 37.59 -10.37 3.96
N GLU A 806 37.97 -11.23 3.01
CA GLU A 806 37.03 -12.11 2.31
C GLU A 806 36.41 -13.16 3.25
N GLY A 807 37.22 -13.80 4.10
CA GLY A 807 36.74 -14.75 5.10
C GLY A 807 35.73 -14.15 6.08
N LEU A 808 35.96 -12.91 6.53
CA LEU A 808 35.11 -12.19 7.49
C LEU A 808 33.69 -11.92 6.95
N LEU A 809 33.49 -11.84 5.63
CA LEU A 809 32.15 -11.75 5.04
C LEU A 809 31.33 -13.01 5.33
N TYR A 810 31.93 -14.19 5.12
CA TYR A 810 31.27 -15.47 5.36
C TYR A 810 31.14 -15.76 6.87
N VAL A 811 32.14 -15.42 7.68
CA VAL A 811 32.04 -15.48 9.16
C VAL A 811 30.86 -14.62 9.65
N SER A 812 30.72 -13.39 9.15
CA SER A 812 29.58 -12.52 9.50
C SER A 812 28.24 -13.19 9.19
N HIS A 813 28.12 -13.90 8.06
CA HIS A 813 26.89 -14.64 7.72
C HIS A 813 26.62 -15.84 8.63
N VAL A 814 27.65 -16.49 9.18
CA VAL A 814 27.50 -17.53 10.22
C VAL A 814 27.00 -16.90 11.53
N GLU A 815 27.69 -15.86 12.00
CA GLU A 815 27.40 -15.18 13.27
C GLU A 815 26.01 -14.53 13.31
N GLU A 816 25.60 -13.83 12.24
CA GLU A 816 24.27 -13.24 12.09
C GLU A 816 23.13 -14.28 12.11
N SER A 817 23.42 -15.52 11.73
CA SER A 817 22.39 -16.56 11.54
C SER A 817 22.27 -17.51 12.73
N LEU A 818 23.36 -17.76 13.46
CA LEU A 818 23.43 -18.74 14.55
C LEU A 818 23.56 -18.07 15.94
N ASN A 819 24.39 -17.03 16.08
CA ASN A 819 24.73 -16.42 17.37
C ASN A 819 23.97 -15.10 17.60
N ALA A 820 22.64 -15.12 17.41
CA ALA A 820 21.79 -13.93 17.43
C ALA A 820 21.40 -13.40 18.83
N THR A 821 22.27 -13.54 19.84
CA THR A 821 22.03 -12.98 21.18
C THR A 821 22.37 -11.48 21.24
N HIS A 822 21.74 -10.74 22.16
CA HIS A 822 22.01 -9.30 22.33
C HIS A 822 23.48 -9.02 22.69
N GLU A 823 24.12 -9.96 23.38
CA GLU A 823 25.52 -9.88 23.76
C GLU A 823 26.45 -10.10 22.56
N CYS A 824 26.26 -11.19 21.80
CA CYS A 824 27.00 -11.47 20.56
C CYS A 824 26.89 -10.32 19.54
N VAL A 825 25.70 -9.69 19.38
CA VAL A 825 25.52 -8.52 18.50
C VAL A 825 26.39 -7.32 18.91
N SER A 826 26.67 -7.14 20.20
CA SER A 826 27.58 -6.08 20.66
C SER A 826 29.05 -6.38 20.32
N ILE A 827 29.44 -7.66 20.31
CA ILE A 827 30.80 -8.12 20.05
C ILE A 827 31.08 -8.16 18.55
N GLN A 828 30.13 -8.64 17.73
CA GLN A 828 30.15 -8.53 16.26
C GLN A 828 30.39 -7.07 15.83
N LYS A 829 29.72 -6.12 16.50
CA LYS A 829 29.91 -4.69 16.26
C LYS A 829 31.30 -4.20 16.72
N ALA A 830 31.82 -4.68 17.84
CA ALA A 830 33.18 -4.36 18.30
C ALA A 830 34.25 -4.90 17.32
N ALA A 831 34.16 -6.18 16.92
CA ALA A 831 35.03 -6.80 15.93
C ALA A 831 35.01 -6.07 14.58
N LYS A 832 33.83 -5.65 14.11
CA LYS A 832 33.69 -4.90 12.85
C LYS A 832 34.25 -3.48 12.92
N ILE A 833 34.20 -2.83 14.08
CA ILE A 833 34.87 -1.53 14.31
C ILE A 833 36.38 -1.73 14.35
N LEU A 834 36.86 -2.75 15.08
CA LEU A 834 38.29 -3.06 15.18
C LEU A 834 38.89 -3.44 13.83
N TRP A 835 38.22 -4.28 13.03
CA TRP A 835 38.71 -4.66 11.71
C TRP A 835 38.94 -3.45 10.80
N LEU A 836 38.03 -2.47 10.82
CA LEU A 836 38.18 -1.24 10.03
C LEU A 836 39.28 -0.30 10.58
N GLU A 837 39.66 -0.43 11.86
CA GLU A 837 40.86 0.21 12.40
C GLU A 837 42.15 -0.52 11.97
N VAL A 838 42.14 -1.85 11.98
CA VAL A 838 43.26 -2.72 11.60
C VAL A 838 43.56 -2.64 10.10
N GLU A 839 42.58 -2.97 9.25
CA GLU A 839 42.68 -3.03 7.78
C GLU A 839 43.03 -1.67 7.16
N VAL A 840 42.33 -0.60 7.56
CA VAL A 840 42.47 0.72 6.92
C VAL A 840 43.54 1.58 7.58
N HIS A 841 43.67 1.54 8.91
CA HIS A 841 44.51 2.47 9.66
C HIS A 841 45.78 1.84 10.25
N HIS A 842 45.96 0.51 10.10
CA HIS A 842 47.10 -0.25 10.63
C HIS A 842 47.30 -0.02 12.15
N LYS A 843 46.17 -0.01 12.86
CA LYS A 843 46.07 0.31 14.28
C LYS A 843 45.24 -0.71 15.05
N TRP A 844 45.50 -0.79 16.35
CA TRP A 844 44.69 -1.53 17.32
C TRP A 844 44.36 -0.62 18.51
N LEU A 845 43.08 -0.26 18.66
CA LEU A 845 42.54 0.55 19.76
C LEU A 845 43.17 1.94 19.93
N GLY A 846 43.81 2.47 18.88
CA GLY A 846 44.56 3.73 18.84
C GLY A 846 46.06 3.55 18.54
N TYR A 847 46.65 2.43 18.97
CA TYR A 847 48.08 2.15 18.84
C TYR A 847 48.44 1.74 17.41
N LYS A 848 49.50 2.32 16.84
CA LYS A 848 50.03 1.94 15.52
C LYS A 848 50.85 0.66 15.61
N LEU A 849 50.56 -0.31 14.74
CA LEU A 849 51.12 -1.66 14.83
C LEU A 849 52.62 -1.77 14.50
N LYS A 850 53.18 -0.86 13.68
CA LYS A 850 54.62 -0.86 13.33
C LYS A 850 55.46 0.21 14.06
N ASP A 851 54.84 1.11 14.83
CA ASP A 851 55.54 2.20 15.52
C ASP A 851 55.71 1.97 17.04
N HIS A 852 54.90 1.10 17.67
CA HIS A 852 54.82 0.97 19.15
C HIS A 852 55.08 -0.45 19.66
N VAL A 853 55.24 -1.43 18.76
CA VAL A 853 55.48 -2.84 19.06
C VAL A 853 56.99 -3.10 19.16
N PRO A 854 57.49 -3.85 20.16
CA PRO A 854 58.92 -4.18 20.28
C PRO A 854 59.45 -4.90 19.04
N GLN A 855 60.61 -4.52 18.53
CA GLN A 855 61.12 -5.06 17.26
C GLN A 855 61.90 -6.37 17.41
N ASP A 856 62.38 -6.69 18.62
CA ASP A 856 63.46 -7.66 18.81
C ASP A 856 63.04 -9.13 18.64
N THR A 857 62.00 -9.58 19.35
CA THR A 857 61.61 -11.01 19.39
C THR A 857 60.10 -11.23 19.34
N ALA A 858 59.68 -12.37 18.77
CA ALA A 858 58.29 -12.79 18.69
C ALA A 858 57.60 -12.83 20.06
N ARG A 859 58.35 -13.23 21.10
CA ARG A 859 57.91 -13.25 22.49
C ARG A 859 57.62 -11.85 23.02
N ASN A 860 58.55 -10.90 22.86
CA ASN A 860 58.38 -9.52 23.35
C ASN A 860 57.13 -8.85 22.76
N ILE A 861 56.78 -9.16 21.52
CA ILE A 861 55.57 -8.68 20.84
C ILE A 861 54.31 -9.23 21.53
N LEU A 862 54.25 -10.54 21.78
CA LEU A 862 53.12 -11.18 22.44
C LEU A 862 52.95 -10.69 23.90
N GLU A 863 54.06 -10.51 24.62
CA GLU A 863 54.05 -9.97 25.99
C GLU A 863 53.59 -8.51 26.01
N TRP A 864 54.00 -7.68 25.04
CA TRP A 864 53.50 -6.31 24.87
C TRP A 864 52.00 -6.25 24.66
N PHE A 865 51.43 -7.05 23.75
CA PHE A 865 49.98 -7.09 23.53
C PHE A 865 49.22 -7.64 24.74
N ARG A 866 49.77 -8.63 25.46
CA ARG A 866 49.21 -9.17 26.72
C ARG A 866 49.06 -8.05 27.74
N ASP A 867 50.15 -7.35 28.06
CA ASP A 867 50.15 -6.42 29.18
C ASP A 867 49.46 -5.09 28.81
N THR A 868 49.67 -4.57 27.61
CA THR A 868 48.94 -3.38 27.10
C THR A 868 47.42 -3.62 27.04
N ALA A 869 46.97 -4.85 26.75
CA ALA A 869 45.55 -5.20 26.84
C ALA A 869 45.05 -5.30 28.30
N LYS A 870 45.84 -5.91 29.18
CA LYS A 870 45.54 -6.06 30.61
C LYS A 870 45.39 -4.71 31.31
N ASP A 871 46.32 -3.78 31.06
CA ASP A 871 46.30 -2.45 31.64
C ASP A 871 45.05 -1.69 31.19
N MET A 872 44.74 -1.69 29.88
CA MET A 872 43.48 -1.13 29.35
C MET A 872 42.20 -1.75 29.96
N ILE A 873 42.21 -3.03 30.34
CA ILE A 873 41.07 -3.64 31.05
C ILE A 873 40.95 -3.01 32.44
N THR A 874 42.04 -2.92 33.20
CA THR A 874 42.03 -2.33 34.56
C THR A 874 41.68 -0.84 34.58
N GLU A 875 42.13 -0.04 33.61
CA GLU A 875 41.72 1.36 33.45
C GLU A 875 40.21 1.49 33.17
N LEU A 876 39.64 0.59 32.37
CA LEU A 876 38.23 0.64 31.97
C LEU A 876 37.29 0.11 33.06
N GLU A 877 37.76 -0.77 33.95
CA GLU A 877 37.02 -1.22 35.14
C GLU A 877 36.96 -0.16 36.25
N GLY A 878 37.94 0.76 36.33
CA GLY A 878 38.02 1.78 37.37
C GLY A 878 37.18 3.06 37.17
N MET A 879 36.33 3.14 36.14
CA MET A 879 35.63 4.38 35.77
C MET A 879 34.13 4.24 35.52
N ASP A 880 33.34 5.11 36.16
CA ASP A 880 31.90 5.24 35.92
C ASP A 880 31.52 5.54 34.45
N VAL A 881 30.25 5.24 34.12
CA VAL A 881 29.88 4.79 32.77
C VAL A 881 29.13 5.83 31.92
N GLU A 882 29.76 6.27 30.82
CA GLU A 882 29.02 6.65 29.61
C GLU A 882 29.83 6.35 28.33
N ALA A 883 29.18 6.50 27.17
CA ALA A 883 29.65 6.18 25.80
C ALA A 883 29.87 4.69 25.43
N SER A 884 29.26 4.27 24.31
CA SER A 884 29.35 2.93 23.73
C SER A 884 30.73 2.55 23.19
N GLY A 885 31.67 3.51 23.09
CA GLY A 885 33.06 3.25 22.72
C GLY A 885 33.84 2.49 23.81
N LYS A 886 33.51 2.68 25.10
CA LYS A 886 34.17 1.96 26.20
C LYS A 886 33.96 0.45 26.10
N SER A 887 32.71 0.00 25.89
CA SER A 887 32.41 -1.44 25.86
C SER A 887 32.96 -2.15 24.62
N SER A 888 33.10 -1.48 23.47
CA SER A 888 33.80 -2.07 22.33
C SER A 888 35.30 -2.20 22.58
N LYS A 889 35.94 -1.18 23.18
CA LYS A 889 37.38 -1.27 23.52
C LYS A 889 37.66 -2.37 24.54
N SER A 890 36.86 -2.48 25.62
CA SER A 890 37.09 -3.50 26.65
C SER A 890 36.88 -4.93 26.13
N LEU A 891 35.91 -5.17 25.23
CA LEU A 891 35.75 -6.47 24.58
C LEU A 891 36.97 -6.83 23.71
N CYS A 892 37.47 -5.87 22.91
CA CYS A 892 38.66 -6.07 22.08
C CYS A 892 39.94 -6.31 22.90
N ALA A 893 40.11 -5.60 24.02
CA ALA A 893 41.23 -5.80 24.94
C ALA A 893 41.15 -7.19 25.61
N ASN A 894 39.99 -7.60 26.14
CA ASN A 894 39.80 -8.93 26.73
C ASN A 894 40.10 -10.07 25.74
N SER A 895 39.68 -9.93 24.48
CA SER A 895 40.02 -10.89 23.41
C SER A 895 41.53 -10.98 23.18
N MET A 896 42.20 -9.83 23.03
CA MET A 896 43.65 -9.78 22.81
C MET A 896 44.42 -10.40 23.99
N TYR A 897 44.12 -9.98 25.21
CA TYR A 897 44.74 -10.50 26.45
C TYR A 897 44.66 -12.03 26.55
N HIS A 898 43.48 -12.61 26.37
CA HIS A 898 43.31 -14.05 26.48
C HIS A 898 43.93 -14.85 25.33
N ILE A 899 44.06 -14.26 24.14
CA ILE A 899 44.72 -14.90 23.00
C ILE A 899 46.23 -14.90 23.20
N THR A 900 46.84 -13.75 23.50
CA THR A 900 48.29 -13.67 23.71
C THR A 900 48.73 -14.44 24.95
N GLN A 901 47.96 -14.39 26.04
CA GLN A 901 48.21 -15.23 27.22
C GLN A 901 48.20 -16.72 26.88
N ARG A 902 47.27 -17.20 26.05
CA ARG A 902 47.24 -18.62 25.63
C ARG A 902 48.42 -19.00 24.75
N ILE A 903 48.80 -18.15 23.80
CA ILE A 903 49.95 -18.39 22.90
C ILE A 903 51.25 -18.42 23.71
N LEU A 904 51.43 -17.47 24.64
CA LEU A 904 52.60 -17.43 25.52
C LEU A 904 52.72 -18.66 26.42
N ILE A 905 51.61 -19.18 26.95
CA ILE A 905 51.61 -20.42 27.73
C ILE A 905 52.10 -21.61 26.88
N SER A 906 51.65 -21.75 25.64
CA SER A 906 52.14 -22.82 24.74
C SER A 906 53.62 -22.71 24.36
N TYR A 907 54.26 -21.55 24.56
CA TYR A 907 55.70 -21.38 24.40
C TYR A 907 56.51 -21.57 25.69
N GLN A 908 55.88 -21.83 26.85
CA GLN A 908 56.63 -22.14 28.08
C GLN A 908 57.17 -23.57 28.10
N ASP A 909 56.62 -24.47 27.29
CA ASP A 909 57.05 -25.87 27.15
C ASP A 909 58.16 -26.06 26.10
N ILE A 910 58.49 -25.01 25.33
CA ILE A 910 59.52 -25.02 24.27
C ILE A 910 60.75 -24.27 24.78
N LYS A 911 61.95 -24.83 24.56
CA LYS A 911 63.22 -24.29 25.10
C LYS A 911 63.92 -23.28 24.19
N ASP A 912 63.62 -23.30 22.91
CA ASP A 912 64.32 -22.52 21.89
C ASP A 912 63.60 -21.19 21.60
N GLU A 913 64.35 -20.22 21.07
CA GLU A 913 63.85 -18.86 20.84
C GLU A 913 63.05 -18.77 19.51
N VAL A 914 61.72 -18.87 19.64
CA VAL A 914 60.76 -18.88 18.52
C VAL A 914 60.90 -17.62 17.64
N SER A 915 61.04 -17.83 16.34
CA SER A 915 61.23 -16.73 15.37
C SER A 915 59.93 -15.98 15.06
N GLN A 916 60.02 -14.76 14.52
CA GLN A 916 58.84 -14.02 14.06
C GLN A 916 58.15 -14.71 12.87
N GLU A 917 58.92 -15.39 12.00
CA GLU A 917 58.41 -16.10 10.83
C GLU A 917 57.62 -17.36 11.26
N GLU A 918 58.15 -18.12 12.20
CA GLU A 918 57.50 -19.28 12.82
C GLU A 918 56.21 -18.89 13.58
N LEU A 919 56.25 -17.78 14.34
CA LEU A 919 55.04 -17.20 14.94
C LEU A 919 54.02 -16.79 13.87
N PHE A 920 54.45 -16.21 12.74
CA PHE A 920 53.56 -15.83 11.64
C PHE A 920 52.91 -17.05 10.97
N GLU A 921 53.66 -18.14 10.75
CA GLU A 921 53.10 -19.40 10.25
C GLU A 921 52.10 -20.01 11.25
N GLN A 922 52.43 -20.02 12.54
CA GLN A 922 51.53 -20.55 13.58
C GLN A 922 50.25 -19.69 13.71
N LEU A 923 50.36 -18.36 13.64
CA LEU A 923 49.21 -17.45 13.60
C LEU A 923 48.36 -17.68 12.35
N SER A 924 48.99 -17.81 11.17
CA SER A 924 48.31 -18.08 9.89
C SER A 924 47.60 -19.43 9.89
N SER A 925 48.21 -20.45 10.51
CA SER A 925 47.61 -21.78 10.73
C SER A 925 46.39 -21.69 11.66
N MET A 926 46.46 -20.94 12.77
CA MET A 926 45.32 -20.71 13.66
C MET A 926 44.19 -19.90 12.99
N ILE A 927 44.52 -18.88 12.20
CA ILE A 927 43.57 -18.09 11.39
C ILE A 927 42.85 -19.00 10.38
N SER A 928 43.59 -19.83 9.64
CA SER A 928 43.06 -20.79 8.68
C SER A 928 42.20 -21.87 9.35
N GLY A 929 42.61 -22.37 10.52
CA GLY A 929 41.86 -23.33 11.33
C GLY A 929 40.53 -22.76 11.86
N LEU A 930 40.54 -21.52 12.38
CA LEU A 930 39.32 -20.84 12.83
C LEU A 930 38.36 -20.53 11.68
N LEU A 931 38.88 -20.08 10.53
CA LEU A 931 38.07 -19.90 9.32
C LEU A 931 37.45 -21.23 8.89
N ALA A 932 38.26 -22.31 8.75
CA ALA A 932 37.75 -23.62 8.37
C ALA A 932 36.65 -24.12 9.32
N ALA A 933 36.87 -24.03 10.64
CA ALA A 933 35.92 -24.44 11.68
C ALA A 933 34.63 -23.58 11.69
N CYS A 934 34.73 -22.26 11.49
CA CYS A 934 33.56 -21.42 11.35
C CYS A 934 32.75 -21.80 10.10
N LEU A 935 33.44 -21.99 8.97
CA LEU A 935 32.83 -22.23 7.65
C LEU A 935 32.19 -23.62 7.50
N THR A 936 32.48 -24.62 8.36
CA THR A 936 31.71 -25.89 8.36
C THR A 936 30.23 -25.69 8.70
N ASN A 937 29.87 -24.54 9.29
CA ASN A 937 28.50 -24.16 9.60
C ASN A 937 27.75 -23.57 8.37
N LEU A 938 28.42 -23.24 7.26
CA LEU A 938 27.79 -22.67 6.06
C LEU A 938 26.58 -23.48 5.54
N PRO A 939 26.61 -24.84 5.47
CA PRO A 939 25.44 -25.62 5.06
C PRO A 939 24.22 -25.41 5.97
N GLN A 940 24.44 -25.31 7.29
CA GLN A 940 23.40 -25.04 8.28
C GLN A 940 22.86 -23.60 8.16
N VAL A 941 23.73 -22.64 7.87
CA VAL A 941 23.38 -21.23 7.62
C VAL A 941 22.52 -21.08 6.36
N ILE A 942 22.92 -21.71 5.26
CA ILE A 942 22.17 -21.72 3.99
C ILE A 942 20.78 -22.36 4.22
N ALA A 943 20.73 -23.50 4.93
CA ALA A 943 19.48 -24.12 5.32
C ALA A 943 18.60 -23.19 6.18
N MET A 944 19.12 -22.59 7.26
CA MET A 944 18.36 -21.66 8.11
C MET A 944 17.83 -20.45 7.33
N LYS A 945 18.61 -19.88 6.38
CA LYS A 945 18.14 -18.79 5.51
C LYS A 945 16.97 -19.24 4.61
N CYS A 946 16.87 -20.52 4.23
CA CYS A 946 15.67 -21.08 3.57
C CYS A 946 14.44 -21.17 4.51
N HIS A 947 14.63 -21.36 5.81
CA HIS A 947 13.55 -21.55 6.80
C HIS A 947 12.93 -20.24 7.34
N THR A 948 12.87 -19.17 6.54
CA THR A 948 12.27 -17.89 6.97
C THR A 948 10.74 -17.93 7.02
N SER A 949 10.16 -17.92 8.22
CA SER A 949 8.70 -17.98 8.40
C SER A 949 7.95 -16.73 7.91
N SER A 950 8.57 -15.54 7.91
CA SER A 950 7.87 -14.27 7.61
C SER A 950 7.63 -14.04 6.10
N ILE A 951 6.36 -13.89 5.70
CA ILE A 951 5.93 -13.84 4.28
C ILE A 951 6.50 -12.66 3.48
N GLU A 952 6.93 -11.60 4.16
CA GLU A 952 7.56 -10.41 3.55
C GLU A 952 9.06 -10.59 3.26
N LYS A 953 9.72 -11.60 3.86
CA LYS A 953 11.15 -11.89 3.68
C LYS A 953 11.45 -13.20 2.95
N ARG A 954 10.51 -14.18 2.94
CA ARG A 954 10.69 -15.54 2.36
C ARG A 954 11.50 -15.56 1.06
N GLU A 955 11.00 -14.90 0.00
CA GLU A 955 11.62 -14.93 -1.33
C GLU A 955 13.05 -14.37 -1.31
N ALA A 956 13.28 -13.25 -0.63
CA ALA A 956 14.60 -12.64 -0.51
C ALA A 956 15.57 -13.48 0.34
N SER A 957 15.06 -14.19 1.35
CA SER A 957 15.87 -15.04 2.22
C SER A 957 16.31 -16.33 1.53
N VAL A 958 15.44 -16.97 0.73
CA VAL A 958 15.84 -18.11 -0.11
C VAL A 958 16.73 -17.64 -1.27
N TYR A 959 16.54 -16.43 -1.80
CA TYR A 959 17.47 -15.85 -2.79
C TYR A 959 18.88 -15.69 -2.21
N ALA A 960 19.00 -15.13 -1.00
CA ALA A 960 20.27 -15.02 -0.30
C ALA A 960 20.90 -16.39 0.03
N ALA A 961 20.08 -17.40 0.36
CA ALA A 961 20.55 -18.77 0.53
C ALA A 961 21.09 -19.38 -0.77
N ALA A 962 20.41 -19.15 -1.90
CA ALA A 962 20.85 -19.63 -3.21
C ALA A 962 22.11 -18.92 -3.72
N GLN A 963 22.23 -17.61 -3.47
CA GLN A 963 23.44 -16.84 -3.75
C GLN A 963 24.63 -17.36 -2.92
N LEU A 964 24.46 -17.46 -1.59
CA LEU A 964 25.49 -17.94 -0.68
C LEU A 964 25.93 -19.39 -1.00
N LEU A 965 25.00 -20.26 -1.42
CA LEU A 965 25.33 -21.60 -1.91
C LEU A 965 26.16 -21.56 -3.20
N GLY A 966 25.85 -20.66 -4.14
CA GLY A 966 26.63 -20.48 -5.36
C GLY A 966 28.05 -20.02 -5.06
N GLU A 967 28.20 -19.00 -4.23
CA GLU A 967 29.48 -18.41 -3.81
C GLU A 967 30.35 -19.40 -3.01
N THR A 968 29.75 -20.23 -2.14
CA THR A 968 30.50 -21.11 -1.22
C THR A 968 30.57 -22.59 -1.64
N THR A 969 30.08 -22.95 -2.82
CA THR A 969 30.04 -24.36 -3.30
C THR A 969 31.41 -25.04 -3.22
N GLU A 970 32.48 -24.38 -3.68
CA GLU A 970 33.83 -24.96 -3.65
C GLU A 970 34.41 -25.06 -2.24
N ILE A 971 34.15 -24.05 -1.39
CA ILE A 971 34.54 -24.05 0.02
C ILE A 971 33.91 -25.24 0.74
N ILE A 972 32.61 -25.47 0.57
CA ILE A 972 31.90 -26.60 1.19
C ILE A 972 32.45 -27.94 0.68
N ASN A 973 32.68 -28.08 -0.63
CA ASN A 973 33.27 -29.29 -1.22
C ASN A 973 34.69 -29.59 -0.70
N ASN A 974 35.49 -28.56 -0.40
CA ASN A 974 36.86 -28.72 0.10
C ASN A 974 36.89 -28.98 1.62
N LEU A 975 35.98 -28.38 2.39
CA LEU A 975 35.81 -28.71 3.82
C LEU A 975 35.27 -30.13 4.02
N GLN A 976 34.42 -30.63 3.13
CA GLN A 976 33.88 -32.01 3.18
C GLN A 976 34.92 -33.12 2.95
N LYS A 977 36.13 -32.78 2.49
CA LYS A 977 37.26 -33.71 2.36
C LYS A 977 38.08 -33.84 3.66
N ARG A 978 37.82 -33.01 4.67
CA ARG A 978 38.50 -33.02 5.97
C ARG A 978 37.68 -33.82 6.97
N GLU A 979 38.34 -34.56 7.85
CA GLU A 979 37.67 -35.17 8.99
C GLU A 979 37.18 -34.10 9.96
N LEU A 980 36.00 -34.35 10.56
CA LEU A 980 35.31 -33.40 11.43
C LEU A 980 35.30 -33.94 12.87
N PRO A 981 35.42 -33.08 13.89
CA PRO A 981 35.37 -33.50 15.29
C PRO A 981 34.01 -34.12 15.63
N SER A 982 33.97 -35.06 16.59
CA SER A 982 32.76 -35.76 17.01
C SER A 982 31.85 -34.93 17.96
N LEU A 983 31.60 -33.67 17.59
CA LEU A 983 30.68 -32.74 18.27
C LEU A 983 29.22 -33.02 17.92
N ASN A 984 28.29 -32.62 18.80
CA ASN A 984 26.86 -32.64 18.48
C ASN A 984 26.49 -31.51 17.48
N PRO A 985 25.41 -31.66 16.68
CA PRO A 985 25.04 -30.68 15.64
C PRO A 985 24.80 -29.25 16.15
N ASP A 986 24.43 -29.11 17.42
CA ASP A 986 24.19 -27.85 18.14
C ASP A 986 25.45 -27.28 18.81
N GLU A 987 26.57 -28.00 18.82
CA GLU A 987 27.84 -27.56 19.42
C GLU A 987 28.80 -26.94 18.38
N PHE A 988 28.72 -27.36 17.11
CA PHE A 988 29.51 -26.82 15.99
C PHE A 988 29.49 -25.27 15.82
N PRO A 989 28.40 -24.53 16.13
CA PRO A 989 28.38 -23.07 16.00
C PRO A 989 29.22 -22.31 17.03
N PHE A 990 29.65 -22.97 18.12
CA PHE A 990 30.27 -22.34 19.28
C PHE A 990 31.78 -22.61 19.34
N ILE A 991 32.59 -21.55 19.23
CA ILE A 991 34.06 -21.64 19.21
C ILE A 991 34.64 -22.27 20.48
N ASN A 992 33.99 -22.09 21.64
CA ASN A 992 34.38 -22.74 22.89
C ASN A 992 34.27 -24.28 22.86
N LYS A 993 33.31 -24.85 22.11
CA LYS A 993 33.13 -26.31 21.96
C LYS A 993 34.27 -26.95 21.16
N TRP A 994 34.64 -26.33 20.04
CA TRP A 994 35.84 -26.69 19.28
C TRP A 994 37.11 -26.59 20.15
N CYS A 995 37.25 -25.50 20.91
CA CYS A 995 38.37 -25.32 21.86
C CYS A 995 38.39 -26.35 23.00
N ALA A 996 37.25 -26.94 23.38
CA ALA A 996 37.16 -27.97 24.40
C ALA A 996 37.54 -29.35 23.84
N TYR A 997 37.03 -29.70 22.65
CA TYR A 997 37.34 -30.95 21.95
C TYR A 997 38.85 -31.15 21.76
N PHE A 998 39.55 -30.14 21.24
CA PHE A 998 41.00 -30.23 21.00
C PHE A 998 41.87 -30.16 22.27
N ARG A 999 41.30 -29.91 23.47
CA ARG A 999 42.02 -30.05 24.75
C ARG A 999 41.92 -31.45 25.33
N ASN A 1000 40.76 -32.08 25.17
CA ASN A 1000 40.45 -33.41 25.70
C ASN A 1000 39.91 -34.29 24.55
N PRO A 1001 40.76 -34.74 23.61
CA PRO A 1001 40.35 -35.76 22.65
C PRO A 1001 39.91 -37.01 23.40
N VAL A 1002 38.69 -37.47 23.13
CA VAL A 1002 38.20 -38.75 23.63
C VAL A 1002 38.94 -39.86 22.85
N PRO A 1003 39.48 -40.89 23.54
CA PRO A 1003 40.20 -41.99 22.89
C PRO A 1003 39.29 -42.92 22.07
#